data_AF-A0A8J8H065-F1
#
_entry.id   AF-A0A8J8H065-F1
#
_cell.length_a   1.000
_cell.length_b   1.000
_cell.length_c   1.000
_cell.angle_alpha   90.00
_cell.angle_beta   90.00
_cell.angle_gamma   90.00
#
_symmetry.space_group_name_H-M   'P 1'
#
loop_
_entity.id
_entity.type
_entity.pdbx_description
1 polymer ?
#
loop_
_entity_poly.entity_id
_entity_poly.type
_entity_poly.pdbx_seq_one_letter_code
_entity_poly.pdbx_strand_id
1 'polypeptide(L)'
;YLVPAHIWTPWFSALGSKSGYDRIADCYEDLAEHIFAVETGLSSDPEMNWRVSSLDRYALVSNSDAHSPQALGREATVLRGAMDYFAVRDGLRDRSALVGTIEFFPEEGKYHGDGHRACGVNWTPEQTRAADGKCSVCGKAVTVGVLARVEELADRTPGAFEGAPAVEHLVQLPEILGEIAGVGPKTRTVETKASSLVATIGPELHILRQAPLDQIGAAGGSDLQEAIRRLRAGEVRRIPGYDGEYGVIRLFDPGELGAADALFEVPVVPAPRVPAPKQRTPRAGREPVSRPVSSPPPVVSPPPPPPVSPHEPFEPMLAGMEEVGTGLLDRLDAMQRVAASAPGGPLLIVAGPGTGKTRTLTHRIAYLCAEMHVFPEQCLAITFTRRAAEELRERLKALLGPVSGDVTVSTFHALALSVLREQDRSLVIAETPDAPGITLDELVPRLVTLLRSKPELARSLRHRWRWVFVDEYQDVDEDQYELLRLLVPADGNLCAIGDPDQAIYSFRGADVQYFLRFAKDFTDARLVRLTRNYRSSAPIIAAAVQAIAPTSLVPGRRLDPAKVDPEASLIGRYAAGSAAEEAEFIARTVDELVGGVSHRSKADTRGVQSVSVSFTDIAVLYRTDAQAAIIVETLHRAGIPVQKRSHDRLRDRPAVNAIAAEMRLAPAGEQAGLISRMKQAAQVLAERPALDSTLSPEDLWAAVDLLTPLARRCEKAGLETFLTELATGAEVDALDPRAEAVTLLTLHAAKGLEFPVVFLAGCENGLLPLRLPGAATRLTPDEQAAAEAEERRLFFVGITRAQRRLYLTHAAKRFRYGAEREASPTPFLDTIDAGLLEWLGDTAPVRRRDQQLRLL
;
A
#
# COMPACT_ATOMS: atom_id res chain seq x y z
N TYR A 1 25.83 -11.68 -2.22
CA TYR A 1 25.64 -12.96 -1.53
C TYR A 1 24.28 -12.93 -0.90
N LEU A 2 23.61 -14.08 -0.86
CA LEU A 2 22.21 -14.18 -0.47
C LEU A 2 22.09 -15.19 0.67
N VAL A 3 21.32 -14.84 1.69
CA VAL A 3 20.88 -15.77 2.73
C VAL A 3 19.37 -15.92 2.54
N PRO A 4 18.90 -17.03 1.95
CA PRO A 4 17.48 -17.33 1.90
C PRO A 4 16.88 -17.29 3.30
N ALA A 5 15.87 -16.43 3.48
CA ALA A 5 15.07 -16.39 4.70
C ALA A 5 14.04 -17.52 4.66
N HIS A 6 13.82 -18.20 5.79
CA HIS A 6 12.79 -19.22 5.99
C HIS A 6 12.76 -20.31 4.91
N ILE A 7 13.78 -21.15 4.86
CA ILE A 7 13.80 -22.27 3.89
C ILE A 7 12.67 -23.28 4.14
N TRP A 8 12.03 -23.24 5.31
CA TRP A 8 10.88 -24.07 5.69
C TRP A 8 9.59 -23.29 5.92
N THR A 9 8.54 -23.76 5.26
CA THR A 9 7.12 -23.47 5.46
C THR A 9 6.37 -24.73 5.04
N PRO A 10 5.11 -24.94 5.46
CA PRO A 10 4.38 -26.15 5.08
C PRO A 10 4.23 -26.33 3.56
N TRP A 11 4.34 -25.27 2.74
CA TRP A 11 4.07 -25.37 1.29
C TRP A 11 5.14 -24.76 0.38
N PHE A 12 5.37 -23.45 0.40
CA PHE A 12 5.99 -22.72 -0.73
C PHE A 12 7.39 -22.14 -0.48
N SER A 13 8.05 -22.44 0.63
CA SER A 13 9.45 -22.07 0.87
C SER A 13 10.40 -22.91 0.02
N ALA A 14 11.70 -22.58 0.01
CA ALA A 14 12.70 -23.31 -0.79
C ALA A 14 12.61 -24.84 -0.64
N LEU A 15 12.44 -25.35 0.59
CA LEU A 15 12.31 -26.79 0.89
C LEU A 15 10.89 -27.20 1.34
N GLY A 16 9.88 -26.35 1.13
CA GLY A 16 8.49 -26.64 1.49
C GLY A 16 7.91 -27.83 0.72
N SER A 17 6.87 -28.47 1.25
CA SER A 17 6.29 -29.70 0.67
C SER A 17 5.71 -29.53 -0.74
N LYS A 18 5.48 -28.29 -1.19
CA LYS A 18 4.97 -27.93 -2.53
C LYS A 18 5.95 -27.08 -3.32
N SER A 19 7.19 -26.94 -2.87
CA SER A 19 8.22 -26.18 -3.59
C SER A 19 8.66 -26.88 -4.87
N GLY A 20 8.61 -28.20 -4.89
CA GLY A 20 9.14 -29.03 -5.98
C GLY A 20 10.65 -29.20 -5.93
N TYR A 21 11.32 -28.70 -4.88
CA TYR A 21 12.77 -28.77 -4.71
C TYR A 21 13.16 -29.52 -3.43
N ASP A 22 14.19 -30.36 -3.55
CA ASP A 22 14.78 -31.11 -2.44
C ASP A 22 16.15 -30.54 -2.01
N ARG A 23 16.68 -29.57 -2.76
CA ARG A 23 17.95 -28.88 -2.48
C ARG A 23 17.82 -27.39 -2.74
N ILE A 24 18.47 -26.59 -1.88
CA ILE A 24 18.55 -25.13 -2.03
C ILE A 24 19.21 -24.74 -3.38
N ALA A 25 20.22 -25.48 -3.82
CA ALA A 25 20.90 -25.18 -5.08
C ALA A 25 19.97 -25.27 -6.30
N ASP A 26 19.03 -26.22 -6.28
CA ASP A 26 18.08 -26.43 -7.38
C ASP A 26 17.03 -25.30 -7.43
N CYS A 27 16.74 -24.67 -6.29
CA CYS A 27 15.80 -23.55 -6.20
C CYS A 27 16.39 -22.23 -6.74
N TYR A 28 17.70 -22.03 -6.61
CA TYR A 28 18.37 -20.75 -6.91
C TYR A 28 19.32 -20.79 -8.12
N GLU A 29 19.51 -21.95 -8.74
CA GLU A 29 20.28 -22.15 -9.98
C GLU A 29 21.61 -21.38 -10.05
N ASP A 30 21.70 -20.35 -10.89
CA ASP A 30 22.89 -19.53 -11.14
C ASP A 30 23.34 -18.73 -9.90
N LEU A 31 22.46 -18.53 -8.93
CA LEU A 31 22.78 -17.88 -7.66
C LEU A 31 23.26 -18.84 -6.57
N ALA A 32 23.22 -20.17 -6.79
CA ALA A 32 23.52 -21.16 -5.77
C ALA A 32 24.95 -21.03 -5.19
N GLU A 33 25.93 -20.62 -5.99
CA GLU A 33 27.32 -20.41 -5.53
C GLU A 33 27.48 -19.18 -4.62
N HIS A 34 26.49 -18.29 -4.62
CA HIS A 34 26.47 -17.09 -3.78
C HIS A 34 25.75 -17.29 -2.44
N ILE A 35 25.17 -18.48 -2.21
CA ILE A 35 24.47 -18.88 -0.99
C ILE A 35 25.41 -19.75 -0.16
N PHE A 36 25.79 -19.26 1.00
CA PHE A 36 26.65 -19.95 1.96
C PHE A 36 26.03 -20.05 3.36
N ALA A 37 24.88 -19.42 3.56
CA ALA A 37 24.09 -19.51 4.79
C ALA A 37 22.61 -19.58 4.43
N VAL A 38 21.82 -20.23 5.27
CA VAL A 38 20.37 -20.36 5.12
C VAL A 38 19.70 -20.22 6.48
N GLU A 39 18.51 -19.63 6.48
CA GLU A 39 17.73 -19.41 7.68
C GLU A 39 16.60 -20.46 7.77
N THR A 40 16.42 -21.06 8.95
CA THR A 40 15.53 -22.22 9.16
C THR A 40 14.07 -21.84 9.44
N GLY A 41 13.81 -20.68 10.03
CA GLY A 41 12.48 -20.17 10.34
C GLY A 41 11.81 -20.83 11.54
N LEU A 42 10.77 -20.18 12.09
CA LEU A 42 10.16 -20.49 13.41
C LEU A 42 9.60 -21.91 13.63
N SER A 43 9.43 -22.71 12.58
CA SER A 43 8.86 -24.07 12.69
C SER A 43 9.92 -25.18 12.54
N SER A 44 11.20 -24.80 12.43
CA SER A 44 12.33 -25.73 12.43
C SER A 44 13.57 -25.10 13.04
N ASP A 45 14.47 -25.92 13.56
CA ASP A 45 15.72 -25.47 14.15
C ASP A 45 16.93 -26.15 13.46
N PRO A 46 18.17 -25.74 13.79
CA PRO A 46 19.36 -26.39 13.24
C PRO A 46 19.43 -27.89 13.56
N GLU A 47 18.95 -28.34 14.72
CA GLU A 47 18.98 -29.77 15.11
C GLU A 47 18.14 -30.64 14.18
N MET A 48 16.94 -30.19 13.82
CA MET A 48 16.09 -30.81 12.81
C MET A 48 16.79 -30.87 11.46
N ASN A 49 17.50 -29.80 11.09
CA ASN A 49 18.10 -29.60 9.79
C ASN A 49 19.43 -30.35 9.57
N TRP A 50 20.20 -30.63 10.63
CA TRP A 50 21.42 -31.46 10.53
C TRP A 50 21.15 -32.88 10.04
N ARG A 51 19.89 -33.31 10.08
CA ARG A 51 19.44 -34.59 9.54
C ARG A 51 19.38 -34.62 8.00
N VAL A 52 19.51 -33.48 7.33
CA VAL A 52 19.38 -33.31 5.88
C VAL A 52 20.76 -32.97 5.28
N SER A 53 21.48 -33.96 4.74
CA SER A 53 22.86 -33.76 4.25
C SER A 53 23.02 -32.70 3.15
N SER A 54 21.96 -32.40 2.38
CA SER A 54 22.00 -31.36 1.36
C SER A 54 22.23 -29.95 1.94
N LEU A 55 22.01 -29.79 3.25
CA LEU A 55 22.21 -28.53 3.96
C LEU A 55 23.62 -28.35 4.55
N ASP A 56 24.45 -29.39 4.58
CA ASP A 56 25.77 -29.38 5.23
C ASP A 56 26.71 -28.29 4.72
N ARG A 57 26.52 -27.81 3.49
CA ARG A 57 27.37 -26.77 2.89
C ARG A 57 27.01 -25.35 3.34
N TYR A 58 25.89 -25.17 4.02
CA TYR A 58 25.40 -23.86 4.45
C TYR A 58 25.58 -23.66 5.96
N ALA A 59 25.89 -22.44 6.37
CA ALA A 59 25.71 -22.02 7.75
C ALA A 59 24.21 -21.93 8.06
N LEU A 60 23.72 -22.73 9.02
CA LEU A 60 22.36 -22.59 9.53
C LEU A 60 22.33 -21.41 10.49
N VAL A 61 21.53 -20.39 10.17
CA VAL A 61 21.40 -19.15 10.95
C VAL A 61 19.96 -18.95 11.39
N SER A 62 19.77 -18.19 12.47
CA SER A 62 18.46 -17.90 13.04
C SER A 62 18.32 -16.40 13.31
N ASN A 63 17.28 -15.79 12.73
CA ASN A 63 17.04 -14.34 12.74
C ASN A 63 15.55 -13.95 12.61
N SER A 64 14.60 -14.89 12.78
CA SER A 64 13.28 -14.82 12.14
C SER A 64 12.15 -14.12 12.92
N ASP A 65 12.44 -13.53 14.09
CA ASP A 65 11.43 -12.88 14.95
C ASP A 65 11.70 -11.40 15.27
N ALA A 66 12.32 -10.63 14.37
CA ALA A 66 12.67 -9.22 14.62
C ALA A 66 11.52 -8.19 14.34
N HIS A 67 10.25 -8.57 14.53
CA HIS A 67 9.08 -7.78 14.11
C HIS A 67 8.62 -6.72 15.13
N SER A 68 9.15 -6.76 16.36
CA SER A 68 8.87 -5.77 17.40
C SER A 68 10.07 -5.63 18.35
N PRO A 69 10.24 -4.49 19.05
CA PRO A 69 11.30 -4.32 20.03
C PRO A 69 11.28 -5.41 21.13
N GLN A 70 10.08 -5.84 21.53
CA GLN A 70 9.90 -6.93 22.48
C GLN A 70 10.42 -8.24 21.90
N ALA A 71 10.31 -8.44 20.59
CA ALA A 71 10.68 -9.64 19.87
C ALA A 71 12.16 -9.76 19.49
N LEU A 72 12.95 -8.71 19.69
CA LEU A 72 14.34 -8.64 19.27
C LEU A 72 15.25 -9.62 20.05
N GLY A 73 16.12 -10.33 19.34
CA GLY A 73 17.13 -11.22 19.94
C GLY A 73 16.56 -12.53 20.50
N ARG A 74 15.29 -12.83 20.20
CA ARG A 74 14.63 -14.07 20.60
C ARG A 74 14.95 -15.26 19.69
N GLU A 75 15.23 -14.97 18.43
CA GLU A 75 15.96 -15.85 17.51
C GLU A 75 17.22 -15.13 17.06
N ALA A 76 18.37 -15.74 17.29
CA ALA A 76 19.64 -15.07 17.09
C ALA A 76 20.76 -16.04 16.70
N THR A 77 21.63 -15.55 15.82
CA THR A 77 22.87 -16.25 15.46
C THR A 77 24.01 -15.77 16.37
N VAL A 78 24.67 -16.70 17.06
CA VAL A 78 25.81 -16.42 17.94
C VAL A 78 27.10 -16.54 17.16
N LEU A 79 27.82 -15.42 17.02
CA LEU A 79 29.05 -15.33 16.27
C LEU A 79 30.25 -14.98 17.16
N ARG A 80 31.43 -15.48 16.80
CA ARG A 80 32.72 -15.12 17.39
C ARG A 80 33.57 -14.39 16.36
N GLY A 81 34.10 -13.23 16.72
CA GLY A 81 35.04 -12.48 15.87
C GLY A 81 34.79 -10.97 15.92
N ALA A 82 35.34 -10.26 14.93
CA ALA A 82 35.06 -8.84 14.75
C ALA A 82 33.61 -8.63 14.28
N MET A 83 32.93 -7.63 14.86
CA MET A 83 31.54 -7.30 14.55
C MET A 83 31.45 -6.27 13.42
N ASP A 84 32.11 -6.56 12.31
CA ASP A 84 31.97 -5.83 11.05
C ASP A 84 31.39 -6.72 9.96
N TYR A 85 30.83 -6.08 8.94
CA TYR A 85 30.13 -6.77 7.86
C TYR A 85 30.98 -7.82 7.15
N PHE A 86 32.26 -7.55 6.91
CA PHE A 86 33.14 -8.46 6.17
C PHE A 86 33.53 -9.66 7.02
N ALA A 87 33.86 -9.43 8.29
CA ALA A 87 34.16 -10.50 9.23
C ALA A 87 32.96 -11.44 9.44
N VAL A 88 31.74 -10.89 9.59
CA VAL A 88 30.52 -11.69 9.70
C VAL A 88 30.25 -12.49 8.43
N ARG A 89 30.34 -11.84 7.26
CA ARG A 89 30.14 -12.49 5.96
C ARG A 89 31.10 -13.66 5.75
N ASP A 90 32.40 -13.41 5.96
CA ASP A 90 33.44 -14.40 5.68
C ASP A 90 33.38 -15.53 6.71
N GLY A 91 33.14 -15.19 7.99
CA GLY A 91 32.93 -16.15 9.07
C GLY A 91 31.69 -17.03 8.93
N LEU A 92 30.63 -16.55 8.27
CA LEU A 92 29.48 -17.38 7.88
C LEU A 92 29.79 -18.23 6.64
N ARG A 93 30.58 -17.71 5.69
CA ARG A 93 30.95 -18.42 4.47
C ARG A 93 31.82 -19.65 4.76
N ASP A 94 32.83 -19.49 5.60
CA ASP A 94 33.71 -20.59 6.01
C ASP A 94 33.23 -21.30 7.28
N ARG A 95 32.17 -20.79 7.92
CA ARG A 95 31.57 -21.25 9.18
C ARG A 95 32.49 -21.17 10.39
N SER A 96 33.63 -20.49 10.29
CA SER A 96 34.62 -20.34 11.37
C SER A 96 34.13 -19.44 12.52
N ALA A 97 33.21 -18.52 12.23
CA ALA A 97 32.66 -17.60 13.22
C ALA A 97 31.38 -18.12 13.88
N LEU A 98 30.71 -19.13 13.33
CA LEU A 98 29.43 -19.62 13.83
C LEU A 98 29.64 -20.45 15.11
N VAL A 99 29.20 -19.91 16.25
CA VAL A 99 29.30 -20.57 17.56
C VAL A 99 28.04 -21.37 17.86
N GLY A 100 26.88 -20.85 17.46
CA GLY A 100 25.59 -21.44 17.77
C GLY A 100 24.42 -20.55 17.40
N THR A 101 23.22 -20.98 17.77
CA THR A 101 21.98 -20.22 17.63
C THR A 101 21.19 -20.23 18.93
N ILE A 102 20.39 -19.18 19.10
CA ILE A 102 19.34 -19.08 20.11
C ILE A 102 18.04 -19.22 19.33
N GLU A 103 17.22 -20.19 19.73
CA GLU A 103 16.00 -20.59 19.02
C GLU A 103 14.79 -20.53 19.96
N PHE A 104 13.61 -20.39 19.36
CA PHE A 104 12.41 -20.93 19.99
C PHE A 104 12.34 -22.44 19.81
N PHE A 105 11.56 -23.09 20.66
CA PHE A 105 11.16 -24.45 20.37
C PHE A 105 10.39 -24.46 19.05
N PRO A 106 10.84 -25.21 18.02
CA PRO A 106 10.19 -25.20 16.72
C PRO A 106 8.72 -25.64 16.81
N GLU A 107 8.36 -26.41 17.85
CA GLU A 107 7.01 -26.80 18.19
C GLU A 107 6.07 -25.60 18.45
N GLU A 108 6.56 -24.43 18.87
CA GLU A 108 5.74 -23.22 18.97
C GLU A 108 5.24 -22.75 17.60
N GLY A 109 5.98 -23.06 16.53
CA GLY A 109 5.64 -22.71 15.16
C GLY A 109 4.25 -23.22 14.74
N LYS A 110 3.47 -22.34 14.08
CA LYS A 110 2.07 -22.61 13.65
C LYS A 110 1.88 -23.85 12.78
N TYR A 111 2.96 -24.33 12.17
CA TYR A 111 2.96 -25.38 11.17
C TYR A 111 4.07 -26.40 11.43
N HIS A 112 4.48 -26.57 12.69
CA HIS A 112 5.49 -27.56 13.03
C HIS A 112 4.97 -28.99 12.79
N GLY A 113 3.85 -29.33 13.43
CA GLY A 113 3.22 -30.64 13.36
C GLY A 113 2.17 -30.77 12.25
N ASP A 114 1.77 -32.01 11.98
CA ASP A 114 0.68 -32.31 11.06
C ASP A 114 -0.65 -32.14 11.78
N GLY A 115 -1.68 -31.64 11.08
CA GLY A 115 -2.99 -31.65 11.69
C GLY A 115 -4.14 -31.06 10.90
N HIS A 116 -5.30 -31.06 11.54
CA HIS A 116 -6.53 -30.50 11.01
C HIS A 116 -7.28 -29.79 12.14
N ARG A 117 -7.13 -28.47 12.17
CA ARG A 117 -7.62 -27.56 13.20
C ARG A 117 -9.10 -27.72 13.48
N ALA A 118 -9.91 -27.79 12.43
CA ALA A 118 -11.36 -27.89 12.53
C ALA A 118 -11.83 -29.18 13.25
N CYS A 119 -10.97 -30.18 13.36
CA CYS A 119 -11.25 -31.44 14.07
C CYS A 119 -10.41 -31.63 15.33
N GLY A 120 -9.55 -30.67 15.70
CA GLY A 120 -8.61 -30.79 16.83
C GLY A 120 -7.61 -31.92 16.66
N VAL A 121 -7.30 -32.31 15.41
CA VAL A 121 -6.34 -33.37 15.12
C VAL A 121 -4.95 -32.76 15.05
N ASN A 122 -4.08 -33.11 15.99
CA ASN A 122 -2.66 -32.76 16.03
C ASN A 122 -1.85 -34.05 16.12
N TRP A 123 -1.12 -34.38 15.06
CA TRP A 123 -0.52 -35.69 14.84
C TRP A 123 0.97 -35.59 14.56
N THR A 124 1.70 -36.64 14.94
CA THR A 124 3.06 -36.84 14.44
C THR A 124 3.03 -37.26 12.97
N PRO A 125 4.12 -37.05 12.21
CA PRO A 125 4.20 -37.51 10.82
C PRO A 125 3.91 -39.01 10.65
N GLU A 126 4.30 -39.86 11.63
CA GLU A 126 3.96 -41.29 11.63
C GLU A 126 2.46 -41.54 11.69
N GLN A 127 1.75 -40.79 12.55
CA GLN A 127 0.31 -40.93 12.72
C GLN A 127 -0.43 -40.49 11.45
N THR A 128 0.02 -39.41 10.80
CA THR A 128 -0.48 -38.98 9.50
C THR A 128 -0.25 -40.03 8.42
N ARG A 129 0.95 -40.62 8.34
CA ARG A 129 1.28 -41.70 7.39
C ARG A 129 0.41 -42.93 7.62
N ALA A 130 0.21 -43.32 8.89
CA ALA A 130 -0.66 -44.44 9.25
C ALA A 130 -2.14 -44.20 8.89
N ALA A 131 -2.56 -42.93 8.83
CA ALA A 131 -3.90 -42.52 8.44
C ALA A 131 -4.06 -42.18 6.94
N ASP A 132 -3.08 -42.52 6.10
CA ASP A 132 -3.08 -42.23 4.65
C ASP A 132 -3.28 -40.73 4.35
N GLY A 133 -2.70 -39.86 5.20
CA GLY A 133 -2.82 -38.41 5.07
C GLY A 133 -4.21 -37.85 5.35
N LYS A 134 -5.16 -38.64 5.89
CA LYS A 134 -6.56 -38.26 6.09
C LYS A 134 -6.93 -38.17 7.56
N CYS A 135 -7.62 -37.09 7.92
CA CYS A 135 -8.16 -36.84 9.25
C CYS A 135 -9.13 -37.97 9.66
N SER A 136 -8.90 -38.58 10.83
CA SER A 136 -9.72 -39.69 11.35
C SER A 136 -11.16 -39.28 11.67
N VAL A 137 -11.42 -37.98 11.86
CA VAL A 137 -12.73 -37.44 12.23
C VAL A 137 -13.59 -37.14 11.00
N CYS A 138 -13.02 -36.48 9.98
CA CYS A 138 -13.79 -35.98 8.83
C CYS A 138 -13.39 -36.57 7.47
N GLY A 139 -12.34 -37.38 7.40
CA GLY A 139 -11.85 -38.01 6.17
C GLY A 139 -11.18 -37.07 5.16
N LYS A 140 -11.05 -35.77 5.46
CA LYS A 140 -10.32 -34.80 4.62
C LYS A 140 -8.81 -34.92 4.83
N ALA A 141 -8.03 -34.45 3.87
CA ALA A 141 -6.58 -34.38 4.01
C ALA A 141 -6.16 -33.51 5.21
N VAL A 142 -5.16 -33.95 5.96
CA VAL A 142 -4.54 -33.13 7.02
C VAL A 142 -3.53 -32.16 6.41
N THR A 143 -3.33 -31.01 7.05
CA THR A 143 -2.23 -30.09 6.73
C THR A 143 -0.94 -30.74 7.19
N VAL A 144 -0.01 -30.96 6.26
CA VAL A 144 1.33 -31.50 6.52
C VAL A 144 2.22 -30.37 7.04
N GLY A 145 2.83 -30.57 8.20
CA GLY A 145 3.72 -29.63 8.87
C GLY A 145 5.15 -29.68 8.35
N VAL A 146 5.98 -28.77 8.86
CA VAL A 146 7.41 -28.67 8.53
C VAL A 146 8.17 -29.91 8.98
N LEU A 147 7.84 -30.48 10.16
CA LEU A 147 8.50 -31.68 10.66
C LEU A 147 8.40 -32.85 9.68
N ALA A 148 7.21 -33.07 9.10
CA ALA A 148 7.00 -34.15 8.14
C ALA A 148 7.87 -33.98 6.87
N ARG A 149 8.03 -32.75 6.39
CA ARG A 149 8.87 -32.46 5.22
C ARG A 149 10.36 -32.56 5.54
N VAL A 150 10.78 -32.16 6.74
CA VAL A 150 12.16 -32.40 7.21
C VAL A 150 12.44 -33.90 7.30
N GLU A 151 11.52 -34.69 7.84
CA GLU A 151 11.67 -36.15 7.89
C GLU A 151 11.75 -36.82 6.53
N GLU A 152 11.00 -36.31 5.55
CA GLU A 152 11.04 -36.80 4.17
C GLU A 152 12.41 -36.59 3.52
N LEU A 153 13.04 -35.44 3.79
CA LEU A 153 14.36 -35.09 3.25
C LEU A 153 15.52 -35.59 4.12
N ALA A 154 15.25 -36.00 5.35
CA ALA A 154 16.26 -36.44 6.30
C ALA A 154 16.86 -37.78 5.86
N ASP A 155 18.19 -37.80 5.72
CA ASP A 155 18.98 -39.00 5.43
C ASP A 155 19.78 -39.49 6.65
N ARG A 156 19.61 -38.83 7.80
CA ARG A 156 20.24 -39.19 9.07
C ARG A 156 19.22 -39.36 10.20
N THR A 157 19.56 -40.23 11.15
CA THR A 157 18.77 -40.41 12.37
C THR A 157 18.91 -39.19 13.29
N PRO A 158 17.85 -38.83 14.03
CA PRO A 158 17.95 -37.83 15.10
C PRO A 158 19.06 -38.18 16.10
N GLY A 159 19.85 -37.20 16.52
CA GLY A 159 20.93 -37.39 17.49
C GLY A 159 21.92 -36.22 17.50
N ALA A 160 22.88 -36.26 18.43
CA ALA A 160 23.94 -35.27 18.49
C ALA A 160 24.92 -35.44 17.33
N PHE A 161 25.22 -34.35 16.63
CA PHE A 161 26.18 -34.32 15.52
C PHE A 161 27.52 -33.77 16.01
N GLU A 162 28.61 -34.51 15.78
CA GLU A 162 29.95 -34.13 16.24
C GLU A 162 30.41 -32.83 15.57
N GLY A 163 30.81 -31.84 16.37
CA GLY A 163 31.26 -30.53 15.89
C GLY A 163 30.15 -29.57 15.45
N ALA A 164 28.87 -29.92 15.67
CA ALA A 164 27.76 -29.03 15.37
C ALA A 164 27.75 -27.78 16.30
N PRO A 165 27.33 -26.59 15.79
CA PRO A 165 27.16 -25.40 16.61
C PRO A 165 26.16 -25.62 17.75
N ALA A 166 26.33 -24.91 18.87
CA ALA A 166 25.40 -25.03 20.00
C ALA A 166 24.02 -24.48 19.64
N VAL A 167 22.95 -25.18 20.03
CA VAL A 167 21.56 -24.69 19.90
C VAL A 167 21.00 -24.51 21.30
N GLU A 168 20.47 -23.32 21.58
CA GLU A 168 19.87 -22.98 22.87
C GLU A 168 18.41 -22.60 22.66
N HIS A 169 17.47 -23.42 23.16
CA HIS A 169 16.04 -23.13 23.07
C HIS A 169 15.56 -22.29 24.26
N LEU A 170 14.83 -21.21 23.99
CA LEU A 170 14.26 -20.33 25.00
C LEU A 170 12.74 -20.26 24.93
N VAL A 171 12.14 -19.89 26.06
CA VAL A 171 10.73 -19.46 26.19
C VAL A 171 10.76 -18.03 26.74
N GLN A 172 9.92 -17.15 26.21
CA GLN A 172 9.92 -15.75 26.62
C GLN A 172 9.54 -15.62 28.10
N LEU A 173 10.18 -14.68 28.80
CA LEU A 173 9.90 -14.43 30.21
C LEU A 173 8.42 -14.11 30.48
N PRO A 174 7.70 -13.32 29.65
CA PRO A 174 6.26 -13.14 29.81
C PRO A 174 5.42 -14.42 29.71
N GLU A 175 5.82 -15.39 28.86
CA GLU A 175 5.11 -16.68 28.74
C GLU A 175 5.27 -17.50 30.02
N ILE A 176 6.51 -17.57 30.56
CA ILE A 176 6.81 -18.24 31.82
C ILE A 176 6.03 -17.61 32.98
N LEU A 177 6.03 -16.28 33.07
CA LEU A 177 5.30 -15.55 34.12
C LEU A 177 3.79 -15.68 33.97
N GLY A 178 3.29 -15.76 32.73
CA GLY A 178 1.88 -16.02 32.44
C GLY A 178 1.45 -17.41 32.90
N GLU A 179 2.26 -18.43 32.61
CA GLU A 179 2.04 -19.80 33.08
C GLU A 179 1.99 -19.87 34.61
N ILE A 180 3.01 -19.31 35.29
CA ILE A 180 3.10 -19.29 36.76
C ILE A 180 1.89 -18.56 37.39
N ALA A 181 1.45 -17.47 36.77
CA ALA A 181 0.35 -16.65 37.30
C ALA A 181 -1.05 -17.12 36.85
N GLY A 182 -1.15 -18.13 35.98
CA GLY A 182 -2.42 -18.61 35.43
C GLY A 182 -3.15 -17.56 34.56
N VAL A 183 -2.42 -16.62 33.96
CA VAL A 183 -2.98 -15.52 33.15
C VAL A 183 -2.23 -15.38 31.83
N GLY A 184 -2.81 -14.65 30.88
CA GLY A 184 -2.15 -14.43 29.59
C GLY A 184 -0.82 -13.65 29.71
N PRO A 185 0.17 -13.93 28.85
CA PRO A 185 1.49 -13.29 28.86
C PRO A 185 1.45 -11.78 28.60
N LYS A 186 0.38 -11.29 27.94
CA LYS A 186 0.16 -9.87 27.62
C LYS A 186 -0.60 -9.10 28.70
N THR A 187 -0.83 -9.69 29.86
CA THR A 187 -1.56 -9.02 30.94
C THR A 187 -0.69 -8.02 31.68
N ARG A 188 -1.30 -6.93 32.18
CA ARG A 188 -0.60 -5.91 32.99
C ARG A 188 0.11 -6.50 34.20
N THR A 189 -0.44 -7.58 34.78
CA THR A 189 0.18 -8.32 35.89
C THR A 189 1.52 -8.92 35.47
N VAL A 190 1.57 -9.59 34.31
CA VAL A 190 2.80 -10.18 33.77
C VAL A 190 3.80 -9.08 33.37
N GLU A 191 3.34 -8.06 32.66
CA GLU A 191 4.19 -6.94 32.23
C GLU A 191 4.86 -6.22 33.40
N THR A 192 4.12 -5.98 34.48
CA THR A 192 4.65 -5.35 35.70
C THR A 192 5.71 -6.24 36.36
N LYS A 193 5.46 -7.56 36.45
CA LYS A 193 6.42 -8.52 37.00
C LYS A 193 7.69 -8.63 36.13
N ALA A 194 7.53 -8.76 34.82
CA ALA A 194 8.64 -8.81 33.87
C ALA A 194 9.51 -7.55 33.97
N SER A 195 8.89 -6.37 33.98
CA SER A 195 9.59 -5.09 34.12
C SER A 195 10.37 -5.00 35.44
N SER A 196 9.78 -5.46 36.55
CA SER A 196 10.43 -5.49 37.86
C SER A 196 11.64 -6.44 37.87
N LEU A 197 11.53 -7.61 37.24
CA LEU A 197 12.64 -8.57 37.14
C LEU A 197 13.76 -8.02 36.27
N VAL A 198 13.43 -7.39 35.14
CA VAL A 198 14.41 -6.76 34.26
C VAL A 198 15.14 -5.62 34.96
N ALA A 199 14.43 -4.81 35.74
CA ALA A 199 15.03 -3.73 36.53
C ALA A 199 15.93 -4.25 37.66
N THR A 200 15.66 -5.44 38.21
CA THR A 200 16.36 -5.98 39.38
C THR A 200 17.56 -6.86 39.01
N ILE A 201 17.39 -7.73 38.01
CA ILE A 201 18.37 -8.75 37.62
C ILE A 201 19.13 -8.34 36.35
N GLY A 202 18.47 -7.61 35.44
CA GLY A 202 19.03 -7.20 34.15
C GLY A 202 18.20 -7.68 32.96
N PRO A 203 18.70 -7.52 31.71
CA PRO A 203 17.95 -7.83 30.50
C PRO A 203 17.39 -9.26 30.45
N GLU A 204 16.27 -9.46 29.74
CA GLU A 204 15.58 -10.75 29.65
C GLU A 204 16.52 -11.92 29.27
N LEU A 205 17.34 -11.76 28.22
CA LEU A 205 18.31 -12.81 27.82
C LEU A 205 19.31 -13.13 28.94
N HIS A 206 19.69 -12.15 29.77
CA HIS A 206 20.54 -12.43 30.91
C HIS A 206 19.79 -13.26 31.97
N ILE A 207 18.53 -12.92 32.26
CA ILE A 207 17.66 -13.66 33.20
C ILE A 207 17.49 -15.11 32.74
N LEU A 208 17.11 -15.32 31.48
CA LEU A 208 16.81 -16.65 30.95
C LEU A 208 18.07 -17.53 30.89
N ARG A 209 19.24 -16.97 30.58
CA ARG A 209 20.43 -17.75 30.20
C ARG A 209 21.53 -17.82 31.26
N GLN A 210 21.80 -16.70 31.94
CA GLN A 210 23.05 -16.51 32.69
C GLN A 210 22.83 -16.21 34.17
N ALA A 211 21.74 -15.53 34.53
CA ALA A 211 21.50 -15.10 35.90
C ALA A 211 21.51 -16.29 36.89
N PRO A 212 22.16 -16.18 38.05
CA PRO A 212 22.15 -17.21 39.09
C PRO A 212 20.71 -17.55 39.56
N LEU A 213 20.42 -18.84 39.73
CA LEU A 213 19.07 -19.31 40.08
C LEU A 213 18.59 -18.80 41.44
N ASP A 214 19.49 -18.63 42.40
CA ASP A 214 19.22 -18.05 43.72
C ASP A 214 18.80 -16.56 43.63
N GLN A 215 19.44 -15.80 42.75
CA GLN A 215 19.05 -14.41 42.47
C GLN A 215 17.66 -14.32 41.81
N ILE A 216 17.36 -15.23 40.88
CA ILE A 216 16.04 -15.33 40.25
C ILE A 216 14.97 -15.68 41.29
N GLY A 217 15.25 -16.66 42.16
CA GLY A 217 14.34 -17.05 43.24
C GLY A 217 14.06 -15.93 44.23
N ALA A 218 15.09 -15.17 44.60
CA ALA A 218 14.95 -14.04 45.51
C ALA A 218 14.07 -12.91 44.96
N ALA A 219 14.14 -12.63 43.65
CA ALA A 219 13.38 -11.55 43.02
C ALA A 219 12.01 -11.97 42.46
N GLY A 220 11.88 -13.22 41.99
CA GLY A 220 10.71 -13.71 41.26
C GLY A 220 9.97 -14.89 41.89
N GLY A 221 10.47 -15.43 43.00
CA GLY A 221 9.88 -16.56 43.72
C GLY A 221 10.40 -17.93 43.28
N SER A 222 10.08 -18.96 44.06
CA SER A 222 10.52 -20.35 43.85
C SER A 222 10.05 -20.92 42.51
N ASP A 223 8.84 -20.57 42.08
CA ASP A 223 8.25 -21.10 40.85
C ASP A 223 8.98 -20.55 39.62
N LEU A 224 9.35 -19.26 39.62
CA LEU A 224 10.17 -18.70 38.54
C LEU A 224 11.58 -19.30 38.53
N GLN A 225 12.18 -19.50 39.70
CA GLN A 225 13.48 -20.17 39.80
C GLN A 225 13.45 -21.58 39.20
N GLU A 226 12.42 -22.36 39.54
CA GLU A 226 12.26 -23.72 39.02
C GLU A 226 11.96 -23.73 37.52
N ALA A 227 11.12 -22.80 37.03
CA ALA A 227 10.85 -22.66 35.60
C ALA A 227 12.13 -22.36 34.80
N ILE A 228 12.97 -21.44 35.27
CA ILE A 228 14.24 -21.14 34.58
C ILE A 228 15.22 -22.31 34.68
N ARG A 229 15.26 -23.05 35.79
CA ARG A 229 16.07 -24.27 35.90
C ARG A 229 15.62 -25.33 34.87
N ARG A 230 14.32 -25.57 34.75
CA ARG A 230 13.74 -26.53 33.78
C ARG A 230 14.00 -26.11 32.34
N LEU A 231 13.81 -24.83 32.03
CA LEU A 231 14.11 -24.28 30.71
C LEU A 231 15.58 -24.54 30.32
N ARG A 232 16.53 -24.19 31.19
CA ARG A 232 17.97 -24.40 30.96
C ARG A 232 18.37 -25.88 30.87
N ALA A 233 17.59 -26.77 31.47
CA ALA A 233 17.78 -28.21 31.38
C ALA A 233 17.07 -28.85 30.17
N GLY A 234 16.27 -28.08 29.42
CA GLY A 234 15.41 -28.59 28.34
C GLY A 234 14.23 -29.44 28.83
N GLU A 235 13.92 -29.39 30.13
CA GLU A 235 12.83 -30.12 30.78
C GLU A 235 11.49 -29.41 30.53
N VAL A 236 11.03 -29.39 29.28
CA VAL A 236 9.80 -28.72 28.85
C VAL A 236 8.80 -29.68 28.23
N ARG A 237 7.51 -29.40 28.42
CA ARG A 237 6.42 -30.09 27.70
C ARG A 237 6.09 -29.33 26.44
N ARG A 238 6.17 -30.02 25.31
CA ARG A 238 5.97 -29.43 23.98
C ARG A 238 4.65 -29.90 23.39
N ILE A 239 3.78 -28.96 23.05
CA ILE A 239 2.55 -29.21 22.30
C ILE A 239 2.74 -28.53 20.94
N PRO A 240 2.96 -29.29 19.85
CA PRO A 240 3.30 -28.70 18.57
C PRO A 240 2.12 -27.91 17.98
N GLY A 241 2.43 -26.77 17.37
CA GLY A 241 1.50 -26.02 16.55
C GLY A 241 1.19 -26.76 15.25
N TYR A 242 -0.03 -26.61 14.76
CA TYR A 242 -0.52 -27.30 13.59
C TYR A 242 -1.62 -26.48 12.90
N ASP A 243 -1.71 -26.59 11.57
CA ASP A 243 -2.80 -26.03 10.76
C ASP A 243 -3.15 -24.56 11.10
N GLY A 244 -2.13 -23.73 11.35
CA GLY A 244 -2.24 -22.30 11.62
C GLY A 244 -2.38 -21.92 13.09
N GLU A 245 -2.43 -22.88 14.02
CA GLU A 245 -2.43 -22.65 15.47
C GLU A 245 -0.99 -22.73 16.02
N TYR A 246 -0.59 -21.74 16.83
CA TYR A 246 0.69 -21.79 17.54
C TYR A 246 0.72 -22.96 18.51
N GLY A 247 1.90 -23.57 18.66
CA GLY A 247 2.15 -24.54 19.71
C GLY A 247 2.26 -23.89 21.07
N VAL A 248 2.36 -24.72 22.09
CA VAL A 248 2.49 -24.28 23.48
C VAL A 248 3.61 -25.06 24.14
N ILE A 249 4.59 -24.33 24.69
CA ILE A 249 5.62 -24.88 25.56
C ILE A 249 5.21 -24.60 27.00
N ARG A 250 5.24 -25.64 27.84
CA ARG A 250 4.91 -25.55 29.26
C ARG A 250 6.05 -26.05 30.12
N LEU A 251 6.30 -25.35 31.22
CA LEU A 251 7.36 -25.65 32.17
C LEU A 251 6.84 -26.48 33.34
N PHE A 252 5.52 -26.46 33.57
CA PHE A 252 4.87 -27.17 34.66
C PHE A 252 3.83 -28.17 34.17
N ASP A 253 3.65 -29.25 34.93
CA ASP A 253 2.58 -30.20 34.67
C ASP A 253 1.21 -29.67 35.14
N PRO A 254 0.10 -30.10 34.51
CA PRO A 254 -1.24 -29.70 34.95
C PRO A 254 -1.48 -30.02 36.43
N GLY A 255 -1.72 -28.99 37.23
CA GLY A 255 -1.97 -29.10 38.68
C GLY A 255 -0.73 -28.95 39.58
N GLU A 256 0.46 -28.73 39.02
CA GLU A 256 1.69 -28.49 39.78
C GLU A 256 1.74 -27.08 40.40
N LEU A 257 1.11 -26.10 39.75
CA LEU A 257 0.98 -24.73 40.25
C LEU A 257 -0.33 -24.56 41.05
N GLY A 258 -0.22 -24.02 42.27
CA GLY A 258 -1.34 -23.87 43.18
C GLY A 258 -2.25 -22.66 42.92
N ALA A 259 -3.05 -22.65 41.85
CA ALA A 259 -4.24 -21.81 41.72
C ALA A 259 -5.20 -22.27 40.59
N ALA A 260 -6.44 -22.57 41.00
CA ALA A 260 -7.75 -22.55 40.32
C ALA A 260 -7.88 -22.93 38.82
N ASP A 261 -8.68 -23.97 38.58
CA ASP A 261 -9.42 -24.36 37.37
C ASP A 261 -9.02 -23.68 36.04
N ALA A 262 -8.36 -24.49 35.21
CA ALA A 262 -7.91 -24.17 33.86
C ALA A 262 -9.00 -23.54 32.99
N LEU A 263 -8.77 -22.31 32.54
CA LEU A 263 -9.52 -21.63 31.47
C LEU A 263 -9.15 -22.09 30.04
N PHE A 264 -8.39 -23.18 29.93
CA PHE A 264 -8.08 -23.85 28.66
C PHE A 264 -8.23 -25.37 28.81
N GLU A 265 -9.48 -25.86 28.77
CA GLU A 265 -9.72 -27.27 28.46
C GLU A 265 -9.29 -27.53 27.00
N VAL A 266 -8.20 -28.27 26.82
CA VAL A 266 -7.98 -29.06 25.61
C VAL A 266 -8.86 -30.31 25.74
N PRO A 267 -9.70 -30.67 24.75
CA PRO A 267 -10.57 -31.84 24.89
C PRO A 267 -9.73 -33.11 25.03
N VAL A 268 -9.88 -33.81 26.15
CA VAL A 268 -9.44 -35.19 26.31
C VAL A 268 -10.19 -36.02 25.28
N VAL A 269 -9.48 -36.65 24.34
CA VAL A 269 -10.04 -37.54 23.32
C VAL A 269 -10.79 -38.69 24.01
N PRO A 270 -12.13 -38.80 23.91
CA PRO A 270 -12.82 -40.00 24.33
C PRO A 270 -12.71 -41.04 23.22
N ALA A 271 -12.49 -42.31 23.58
CA ALA A 271 -12.47 -43.42 22.63
C ALA A 271 -13.73 -43.44 21.73
N PRO A 272 -13.60 -43.82 20.45
CA PRO A 272 -14.65 -43.61 19.46
C PRO A 272 -15.88 -44.48 19.75
N ARG A 273 -17.03 -43.83 19.96
CA ARG A 273 -18.35 -44.47 19.90
C ARG A 273 -18.87 -44.43 18.46
N VAL A 274 -19.12 -45.61 17.90
CA VAL A 274 -19.73 -45.79 16.57
C VAL A 274 -21.18 -45.29 16.59
N PRO A 275 -21.60 -44.33 15.74
CA PRO A 275 -22.99 -43.94 15.63
C PRO A 275 -23.76 -44.86 14.67
N ALA A 276 -24.94 -45.30 15.11
CA ALA A 276 -25.91 -46.06 14.30
C ALA A 276 -26.56 -45.21 13.20
N PRO A 277 -26.99 -45.81 12.06
CA PRO A 277 -27.45 -45.06 10.89
C PRO A 277 -28.87 -44.50 11.11
N LYS A 278 -29.05 -43.21 10.79
CA LYS A 278 -30.39 -42.59 10.70
C LYS A 278 -30.86 -42.53 9.24
N GLN A 279 -32.06 -43.04 9.03
CA GLN A 279 -32.78 -43.18 7.77
C GLN A 279 -33.13 -41.82 7.15
N ARG A 280 -32.97 -41.73 5.81
CA ARG A 280 -33.48 -40.62 4.99
C ARG A 280 -34.93 -40.88 4.61
N THR A 281 -35.81 -39.92 4.84
CA THR A 281 -37.14 -39.87 4.23
C THR A 281 -37.07 -39.16 2.87
N PRO A 282 -37.78 -39.65 1.84
CA PRO A 282 -37.74 -39.07 0.50
C PRO A 282 -38.76 -37.93 0.36
N ARG A 283 -38.37 -36.81 -0.26
CA ARG A 283 -39.31 -35.77 -0.71
C ARG A 283 -39.43 -35.83 -2.24
N ALA A 284 -40.69 -35.83 -2.66
CA ALA A 284 -41.19 -36.12 -4.00
C ALA A 284 -40.81 -35.06 -5.05
N GLY A 285 -40.67 -35.53 -6.29
CA GLY A 285 -40.45 -34.70 -7.48
C GLY A 285 -41.68 -33.86 -7.85
N ARG A 286 -41.40 -32.72 -8.49
CA ARG A 286 -42.36 -31.96 -9.29
C ARG A 286 -41.71 -31.57 -10.61
N GLU A 287 -42.43 -31.84 -11.69
CA GLU A 287 -42.09 -31.58 -13.09
C GLU A 287 -42.01 -30.09 -13.44
N PRO A 288 -41.34 -29.74 -14.55
CA PRO A 288 -41.15 -28.37 -14.99
C PRO A 288 -42.42 -27.81 -15.65
N VAL A 289 -42.88 -26.64 -15.20
CA VAL A 289 -43.95 -25.88 -15.85
C VAL A 289 -43.33 -24.78 -16.73
N SER A 290 -43.51 -24.91 -18.04
CA SER A 290 -43.21 -23.89 -19.05
C SER A 290 -44.13 -22.67 -18.89
N ARG A 291 -43.57 -21.45 -18.98
CA ARG A 291 -44.32 -20.20 -19.11
C ARG A 291 -43.87 -19.40 -20.36
N PRO A 292 -44.79 -18.63 -20.97
CA PRO A 292 -44.72 -18.21 -22.36
C PRO A 292 -43.89 -16.94 -22.59
N VAL A 293 -43.40 -16.82 -23.82
CA VAL A 293 -42.73 -15.65 -24.40
C VAL A 293 -43.73 -14.50 -24.56
N SER A 294 -43.43 -13.33 -24.01
CA SER A 294 -44.18 -12.09 -24.25
C SER A 294 -43.36 -11.11 -25.11
N SER A 295 -44.01 -10.58 -26.14
CA SER A 295 -43.51 -9.67 -27.17
C SER A 295 -42.99 -8.32 -26.61
N PRO A 296 -42.06 -7.65 -27.32
CA PRO A 296 -41.53 -6.35 -26.90
C PRO A 296 -42.53 -5.19 -27.14
N PRO A 297 -42.49 -4.12 -26.32
CA PRO A 297 -43.30 -2.92 -26.51
C PRO A 297 -42.72 -2.00 -27.63
N PRO A 298 -43.52 -1.06 -28.18
CA PRO A 298 -43.14 -0.30 -29.36
C PRO A 298 -42.11 0.79 -29.07
N VAL A 299 -41.21 0.99 -30.03
CA VAL A 299 -40.17 2.02 -30.05
C VAL A 299 -40.81 3.39 -30.26
N VAL A 300 -40.58 4.33 -29.33
CA VAL A 300 -40.88 5.76 -29.53
C VAL A 300 -39.61 6.44 -30.03
N SER A 301 -39.67 6.98 -31.25
CA SER A 301 -38.56 7.71 -31.87
C SER A 301 -38.26 9.02 -31.12
N PRO A 302 -36.98 9.37 -30.88
CA PRO A 302 -36.62 10.65 -30.30
C PRO A 302 -36.84 11.81 -31.30
N PRO A 303 -37.06 13.04 -30.82
CA PRO A 303 -37.24 14.22 -31.66
C PRO A 303 -35.95 14.58 -32.42
N PRO A 304 -36.03 15.28 -33.57
CA PRO A 304 -34.86 15.60 -34.37
C PRO A 304 -33.94 16.60 -33.64
N PRO A 305 -32.61 16.49 -33.82
CA PRO A 305 -31.65 17.38 -33.18
C PRO A 305 -31.76 18.82 -33.71
N PRO A 306 -31.45 19.83 -32.87
CA PRO A 306 -31.33 21.22 -33.33
C PRO A 306 -30.17 21.37 -34.33
N PRO A 307 -30.18 22.43 -35.17
CA PRO A 307 -29.18 22.60 -36.22
C PRO A 307 -27.76 22.76 -35.67
N VAL A 308 -26.81 22.18 -36.40
CA VAL A 308 -25.39 22.01 -36.06
C VAL A 308 -24.69 23.37 -35.91
N SER A 309 -24.01 23.56 -34.78
CA SER A 309 -23.13 24.69 -34.49
C SER A 309 -21.73 24.44 -35.09
N PRO A 310 -21.03 25.44 -35.64
CA PRO A 310 -19.75 25.28 -36.37
C PRO A 310 -18.53 24.86 -35.53
N HIS A 311 -18.73 24.24 -34.35
CA HIS A 311 -17.68 23.88 -33.39
C HIS A 311 -17.62 22.39 -33.06
N GLU A 312 -17.92 21.50 -34.02
CA GLU A 312 -17.79 20.05 -33.81
C GLU A 312 -16.34 19.55 -33.93
N PRO A 313 -15.94 18.55 -33.12
CA PRO A 313 -14.62 17.94 -33.18
C PRO A 313 -14.40 17.22 -34.51
N PHE A 314 -13.17 17.32 -35.04
CA PHE A 314 -12.73 16.59 -36.22
C PHE A 314 -12.60 15.09 -35.89
N GLU A 315 -13.55 14.28 -36.33
CA GLU A 315 -13.42 12.81 -36.41
C GLU A 315 -12.90 12.43 -37.81
N PRO A 316 -11.62 12.04 -37.98
CA PRO A 316 -11.21 11.44 -39.23
C PRO A 316 -11.75 10.01 -39.33
N MET A 317 -12.30 9.66 -40.50
CA MET A 317 -12.59 8.28 -40.90
C MET A 317 -11.29 7.45 -40.93
N LEU A 318 -10.89 6.90 -39.79
CA LEU A 318 -9.86 5.87 -39.67
C LEU A 318 -10.39 4.70 -38.84
N ALA A 319 -11.56 4.20 -39.24
CA ALA A 319 -11.99 2.86 -38.87
C ALA A 319 -11.35 1.87 -39.86
N GLY A 320 -10.31 1.14 -39.42
CA GLY A 320 -9.86 -0.06 -40.14
C GLY A 320 -8.38 -0.19 -40.50
N MET A 321 -7.43 0.46 -39.82
CA MET A 321 -6.00 0.10 -40.00
C MET A 321 -5.51 -0.70 -38.79
N GLU A 322 -5.24 -1.98 -39.02
CA GLU A 322 -4.63 -2.93 -38.08
C GLU A 322 -3.22 -2.50 -37.66
N GLU A 323 -2.86 -2.88 -36.42
CA GLU A 323 -1.58 -2.70 -35.76
C GLU A 323 -0.45 -3.47 -36.45
N VAL A 324 0.26 -2.86 -37.41
CA VAL A 324 1.55 -3.38 -37.88
C VAL A 324 2.51 -2.22 -38.17
N GLY A 325 3.36 -1.89 -37.20
CA GLY A 325 4.46 -0.93 -37.36
C GLY A 325 5.32 -0.77 -36.09
N THR A 326 6.56 -0.30 -36.25
CA THR A 326 7.53 -0.02 -35.16
C THR A 326 7.72 1.48 -34.89
N GLY A 327 6.90 2.33 -35.47
CA GLY A 327 6.94 3.78 -35.32
C GLY A 327 6.49 4.26 -33.93
N LEU A 328 6.90 5.47 -33.57
CA LEU A 328 6.64 6.07 -32.26
C LEU A 328 5.14 6.17 -31.92
N LEU A 329 4.28 6.25 -32.94
CA LEU A 329 2.83 6.40 -32.78
C LEU A 329 2.04 5.09 -32.89
N ASP A 330 2.69 3.98 -33.21
CA ASP A 330 1.99 2.73 -33.55
C ASP A 330 1.38 2.05 -32.33
N ARG A 331 1.91 2.36 -31.14
CA ARG A 331 1.40 1.83 -29.86
C ARG A 331 0.25 2.66 -29.27
N LEU A 332 -0.13 3.77 -29.90
CA LEU A 332 -1.22 4.64 -29.46
C LEU A 332 -2.53 4.27 -30.15
N ASP A 333 -3.66 4.46 -29.45
CA ASP A 333 -4.96 4.40 -30.11
C ASP A 333 -5.18 5.57 -31.07
N ALA A 334 -6.26 5.52 -31.85
CA ALA A 334 -6.56 6.52 -32.87
C ALA A 334 -6.59 7.96 -32.32
N MET A 335 -7.24 8.19 -31.18
CA MET A 335 -7.38 9.54 -30.61
C MET A 335 -6.10 10.00 -29.91
N GLN A 336 -5.39 9.09 -29.25
CA GLN A 336 -4.06 9.36 -28.72
C GLN A 336 -3.07 9.71 -29.83
N ARG A 337 -3.15 9.02 -30.98
CA ARG A 337 -2.34 9.30 -32.17
C ARG A 337 -2.66 10.67 -32.76
N VAL A 338 -3.95 11.03 -32.86
CA VAL A 338 -4.38 12.37 -33.30
C VAL A 338 -3.83 13.45 -32.35
N ALA A 339 -3.90 13.25 -31.04
CA ALA A 339 -3.34 14.19 -30.07
C ALA A 339 -1.80 14.28 -30.16
N ALA A 340 -1.11 13.14 -30.29
CA ALA A 340 0.35 13.09 -30.36
C ALA A 340 0.91 13.71 -31.65
N SER A 341 0.23 13.49 -32.77
CA SER A 341 0.64 14.00 -34.09
C SER A 341 0.08 15.38 -34.45
N ALA A 342 -0.76 15.98 -33.58
CA ALA A 342 -1.37 17.27 -33.88
C ALA A 342 -0.31 18.35 -34.18
N PRO A 343 -0.50 19.17 -35.23
CA PRO A 343 0.49 20.18 -35.63
C PRO A 343 0.62 21.30 -34.59
N GLY A 344 1.53 22.25 -34.85
CA GLY A 344 1.73 23.43 -33.99
C GLY A 344 0.47 24.28 -33.78
N GLY A 345 0.51 25.10 -32.73
CA GLY A 345 -0.60 25.90 -32.21
C GLY A 345 -1.19 25.34 -30.91
N PRO A 346 -2.20 26.01 -30.33
CA PRO A 346 -2.79 25.60 -29.07
C PRO A 346 -3.59 24.30 -29.20
N LEU A 347 -3.42 23.41 -28.23
CA LEU A 347 -4.06 22.10 -28.18
C LEU A 347 -4.56 21.83 -26.77
N LEU A 348 -5.85 21.56 -26.63
CA LEU A 348 -6.46 21.05 -25.41
C LEU A 348 -6.82 19.58 -25.60
N ILE A 349 -6.27 18.72 -24.75
CA ILE A 349 -6.58 17.30 -24.70
C ILE A 349 -7.45 17.04 -23.45
N VAL A 350 -8.74 16.76 -23.69
CA VAL A 350 -9.68 16.35 -22.63
C VAL A 350 -9.59 14.85 -22.48
N ALA A 351 -9.03 14.41 -21.36
CA ALA A 351 -8.65 13.02 -21.18
C ALA A 351 -9.13 12.49 -19.84
N GLY A 352 -10.12 11.61 -19.87
CA GLY A 352 -10.69 10.97 -18.69
C GLY A 352 -9.66 10.18 -17.87
N PRO A 353 -10.01 9.74 -16.65
CA PRO A 353 -9.11 8.90 -15.86
C PRO A 353 -8.82 7.60 -16.61
N GLY A 354 -7.58 7.11 -16.53
CA GLY A 354 -7.16 5.87 -17.19
C GLY A 354 -7.10 5.90 -18.71
N THR A 355 -7.24 7.07 -19.36
CA THR A 355 -7.20 7.21 -20.83
C THR A 355 -5.79 7.36 -21.42
N GLY A 356 -4.75 7.32 -20.57
CA GLY A 356 -3.36 7.44 -20.99
C GLY A 356 -2.89 8.88 -21.21
N LYS A 357 -3.26 9.82 -20.32
CA LYS A 357 -2.81 11.23 -20.33
C LYS A 357 -1.29 11.38 -20.51
N THR A 358 -0.54 10.87 -19.52
CA THR A 358 0.93 10.93 -19.50
C THR A 358 1.54 10.21 -20.69
N ARG A 359 0.94 9.10 -21.13
CA ARG A 359 1.37 8.37 -22.33
C ARG A 359 1.23 9.22 -23.59
N THR A 360 0.09 9.87 -23.77
CA THR A 360 -0.19 10.75 -24.91
C THR A 360 0.77 11.94 -24.91
N LEU A 361 0.98 12.57 -23.75
CA LEU A 361 1.85 13.73 -23.62
C LEU A 361 3.32 13.39 -23.93
N THR A 362 3.82 12.26 -23.40
CA THR A 362 5.20 11.80 -23.64
C THR A 362 5.43 11.43 -25.10
N HIS A 363 4.47 10.75 -25.74
CA HIS A 363 4.58 10.42 -27.17
C HIS A 363 4.47 11.66 -28.05
N ARG A 364 3.69 12.67 -27.65
CA ARG A 364 3.64 13.97 -28.36
C ARG A 364 4.99 14.67 -28.35
N ILE A 365 5.58 14.82 -27.16
CA ILE A 365 6.92 15.44 -27.01
C ILE A 365 7.94 14.67 -27.84
N ALA A 366 7.95 13.35 -27.72
CA ALA A 366 8.87 12.50 -28.46
C ALA A 366 8.66 12.60 -29.99
N TYR A 367 7.41 12.66 -30.46
CA TYR A 367 7.07 12.80 -31.87
C TYR A 367 7.54 14.13 -32.43
N LEU A 368 7.33 15.22 -31.68
CA LEU A 368 7.81 16.54 -32.06
C LEU A 368 9.33 16.58 -32.19
N CYS A 369 10.05 15.93 -31.26
CA CYS A 369 11.51 15.89 -31.30
C CYS A 369 12.05 15.00 -32.43
N ALA A 370 11.53 13.78 -32.54
CA ALA A 370 12.05 12.76 -33.45
C ALA A 370 11.61 12.96 -34.91
N GLU A 371 10.36 13.32 -35.14
CA GLU A 371 9.74 13.34 -36.48
C GLU A 371 9.52 14.77 -37.01
N MET A 372 9.27 15.74 -36.12
CA MET A 372 9.03 17.15 -36.51
C MET A 372 10.26 18.05 -36.33
N HIS A 373 11.42 17.48 -35.99
CA HIS A 373 12.69 18.18 -35.81
C HIS A 373 12.63 19.35 -34.82
N VAL A 374 11.81 19.24 -33.78
CA VAL A 374 11.80 20.19 -32.67
C VAL A 374 13.01 19.89 -31.76
N PHE A 375 13.81 20.92 -31.47
CA PHE A 375 14.93 20.77 -30.55
C PHE A 375 14.40 20.50 -29.12
N PRO A 376 14.86 19.45 -28.43
CA PRO A 376 14.42 19.11 -27.08
C PRO A 376 14.51 20.25 -26.06
N GLU A 377 15.52 21.11 -26.16
CA GLU A 377 15.74 22.29 -25.33
C GLU A 377 14.62 23.32 -25.47
N GLN A 378 13.87 23.25 -26.58
CA GLN A 378 12.70 24.09 -26.85
C GLN A 378 11.41 23.58 -26.22
N CYS A 379 11.44 22.42 -25.57
CA CYS A 379 10.29 21.81 -24.93
C CYS A 379 10.31 22.04 -23.40
N LEU A 380 9.20 22.56 -22.88
CA LEU A 380 8.92 22.69 -21.46
C LEU A 380 7.67 21.88 -21.09
N ALA A 381 7.82 20.85 -20.25
CA ALA A 381 6.72 20.09 -19.69
C ALA A 381 6.52 20.41 -18.21
N ILE A 382 5.32 20.86 -17.85
CA ILE A 382 4.94 21.28 -16.51
C ILE A 382 3.95 20.27 -15.93
N THR A 383 4.24 19.76 -14.72
CA THR A 383 3.36 18.87 -13.95
C THR A 383 3.02 19.46 -12.59
N PHE A 384 2.00 18.91 -11.93
CA PHE A 384 1.58 19.38 -10.59
C PHE A 384 2.43 18.81 -9.45
N THR A 385 2.84 17.54 -9.56
CA THR A 385 3.65 16.86 -8.55
C THR A 385 5.02 16.51 -9.10
N ARG A 386 5.99 16.35 -8.20
CA ARG A 386 7.33 15.91 -8.57
C ARG A 386 7.37 14.49 -9.05
N ARG A 387 6.64 13.60 -8.39
CA ARG A 387 6.47 12.23 -8.86
C ARG A 387 5.98 12.16 -10.31
N ALA A 388 5.02 13.00 -10.69
CA ALA A 388 4.58 13.09 -12.09
C ALA A 388 5.69 13.60 -13.02
N ALA A 389 6.50 14.57 -12.58
CA ALA A 389 7.65 15.04 -13.36
C ALA A 389 8.72 13.95 -13.54
N GLU A 390 9.04 13.19 -12.49
CA GLU A 390 9.98 12.08 -12.53
C GLU A 390 9.48 10.96 -13.46
N GLU A 391 8.22 10.56 -13.32
CA GLU A 391 7.60 9.56 -14.20
C GLU A 391 7.60 10.00 -15.67
N LEU A 392 7.30 11.29 -15.93
CA LEU A 392 7.33 11.85 -17.28
C LEU A 392 8.76 11.81 -17.85
N ARG A 393 9.78 12.17 -17.07
CA ARG A 393 11.20 12.07 -17.49
C ARG A 393 11.62 10.64 -17.80
N GLU A 394 11.26 9.68 -16.96
CA GLU A 394 11.58 8.26 -17.19
C GLU A 394 10.93 7.74 -18.48
N ARG A 395 9.66 8.08 -18.71
CA ARG A 395 8.95 7.72 -19.94
C ARG A 395 9.56 8.38 -21.17
N LEU A 396 9.94 9.66 -21.10
CA LEU A 396 10.65 10.34 -22.19
C LEU A 396 12.02 9.69 -22.46
N LYS A 397 12.76 9.33 -21.43
CA LYS A 397 14.06 8.63 -21.57
C LYS A 397 13.91 7.29 -22.29
N ALA A 398 12.84 6.56 -22.03
CA ALA A 398 12.53 5.32 -22.73
C ALA A 398 12.22 5.53 -24.24
N LEU A 399 11.69 6.70 -24.62
CA LEU A 399 11.31 7.02 -26.00
C LEU A 399 12.41 7.72 -26.80
N LEU A 400 13.14 8.65 -26.18
CA LEU A 400 14.14 9.53 -26.81
C LEU A 400 15.59 9.18 -26.44
N GLY A 401 15.81 8.24 -25.51
CA GLY A 401 17.14 7.90 -25.03
C GLY A 401 17.81 9.07 -24.28
N PRO A 402 19.14 9.24 -24.39
CA PRO A 402 19.88 10.27 -23.66
C PRO A 402 19.41 11.72 -23.93
N VAL A 403 18.91 11.98 -25.14
CA VAL A 403 18.44 13.29 -25.60
C VAL A 403 17.21 13.78 -24.82
N SER A 404 16.51 12.88 -24.11
CA SER A 404 15.42 13.28 -23.22
C SER A 404 15.86 14.22 -22.10
N GLY A 405 17.15 14.22 -21.73
CA GLY A 405 17.70 15.08 -20.68
C GLY A 405 17.65 16.57 -21.00
N ASP A 406 17.57 16.91 -22.29
CA ASP A 406 17.52 18.29 -22.77
C ASP A 406 16.10 18.87 -22.74
N VAL A 407 15.07 18.01 -22.62
CA VAL A 407 13.68 18.45 -22.39
C VAL A 407 13.54 18.99 -20.97
N THR A 408 13.10 20.23 -20.83
CA THR A 408 12.84 20.82 -19.51
C THR A 408 11.54 20.24 -18.95
N VAL A 409 11.62 19.32 -17.98
CA VAL A 409 10.45 18.83 -17.23
C VAL A 409 10.50 19.43 -15.82
N SER A 410 9.41 19.99 -15.31
CA SER A 410 9.38 20.67 -14.01
C SER A 410 7.97 20.74 -13.41
N THR A 411 7.86 21.13 -12.14
CA THR A 411 6.61 21.70 -11.58
C THR A 411 6.59 23.22 -11.74
N PHE A 412 5.43 23.86 -11.53
CA PHE A 412 5.31 25.33 -11.55
C PHE A 412 6.27 26.01 -10.55
N HIS A 413 6.31 25.52 -9.32
CA HIS A 413 7.19 26.06 -8.27
C HIS A 413 8.68 25.84 -8.58
N ALA A 414 9.06 24.65 -9.04
CA ALA A 414 10.45 24.38 -9.40
C ALA A 414 10.91 25.19 -10.63
N LEU A 415 9.99 25.43 -11.59
CA LEU A 415 10.24 26.29 -12.74
C LEU A 415 10.44 27.73 -12.29
N ALA A 416 9.54 28.23 -11.45
CA ALA A 416 9.61 29.59 -10.91
C ALA A 416 10.91 29.82 -10.13
N LEU A 417 11.27 28.89 -9.25
CA LEU A 417 12.52 28.94 -8.50
C LEU A 417 13.75 28.95 -9.43
N SER A 418 13.77 28.08 -10.45
CA SER A 418 14.89 28.01 -11.40
C SER A 418 15.10 29.34 -12.12
N VAL A 419 14.02 29.92 -12.68
CA VAL A 419 14.08 31.19 -13.41
C VAL A 419 14.43 32.36 -12.47
N LEU A 420 13.87 32.38 -11.26
CA LEU A 420 14.19 33.42 -10.27
C LEU A 420 15.67 33.34 -9.85
N ARG A 421 16.23 32.13 -9.67
CA ARG A 421 17.66 31.92 -9.36
C ARG A 421 18.60 32.31 -10.49
N GLU A 422 18.16 32.22 -11.75
CA GLU A 422 18.93 32.76 -12.89
C GLU A 422 19.08 34.29 -12.79
N GLN A 423 18.13 34.98 -12.14
CA GLN A 423 18.12 36.44 -11.97
C GLN A 423 18.77 36.88 -10.65
N ASP A 424 18.61 36.08 -9.59
CA ASP A 424 19.21 36.29 -8.28
C ASP A 424 19.68 34.95 -7.71
N ARG A 425 20.99 34.68 -7.83
CA ARG A 425 21.60 33.44 -7.32
C ARG A 425 21.58 33.34 -5.79
N SER A 426 21.35 34.45 -5.07
CA SER A 426 21.30 34.48 -3.62
C SER A 426 19.91 34.16 -3.05
N LEU A 427 18.93 33.90 -3.91
CA LEU A 427 17.55 33.64 -3.52
C LEU A 427 17.41 32.35 -2.71
N VAL A 428 16.96 32.51 -1.47
CA VAL A 428 16.69 31.44 -0.51
C VAL A 428 15.18 31.26 -0.34
N ILE A 429 14.74 30.01 -0.22
CA ILE A 429 13.35 29.70 0.14
C ILE A 429 13.18 29.88 1.65
N ALA A 430 12.31 30.82 2.03
CA ALA A 430 11.98 31.11 3.42
C ALA A 430 11.09 30.01 4.02
N GLU A 431 11.36 29.67 5.29
CA GLU A 431 10.64 28.63 6.03
C GLU A 431 9.29 29.15 6.55
N THR A 432 9.28 30.41 7.02
CA THR A 432 8.10 31.13 7.49
C THR A 432 7.94 32.45 6.72
N PRO A 433 6.74 33.04 6.68
CA PRO A 433 6.51 34.34 6.04
C PRO A 433 7.41 35.47 6.57
N ASP A 434 7.85 35.36 7.83
CA ASP A 434 8.67 36.37 8.51
C ASP A 434 10.19 36.15 8.36
N ALA A 435 10.61 35.02 7.77
CA ALA A 435 12.02 34.71 7.57
C ALA A 435 12.59 35.41 6.32
N PRO A 436 13.90 35.76 6.30
CA PRO A 436 14.53 36.37 5.14
C PRO A 436 14.53 35.38 3.96
N GLY A 437 13.88 35.73 2.85
CA GLY A 437 13.79 34.92 1.64
C GLY A 437 12.44 35.05 0.94
N ILE A 438 12.09 34.04 0.13
CA ILE A 438 10.79 33.94 -0.55
C ILE A 438 10.10 32.65 -0.14
N THR A 439 8.84 32.73 0.26
CA THR A 439 8.06 31.53 0.61
C THR A 439 7.69 30.74 -0.64
N LEU A 440 7.38 29.44 -0.47
CA LEU A 440 6.98 28.58 -1.59
C LEU A 440 5.80 29.16 -2.39
N ASP A 441 4.79 29.62 -1.66
CA ASP A 441 3.53 30.13 -2.24
C ASP A 441 3.74 31.48 -2.97
N GLU A 442 4.86 32.17 -2.73
CA GLU A 442 5.22 33.42 -3.43
C GLU A 442 6.03 33.21 -4.71
N LEU A 443 6.55 32.01 -4.99
CA LEU A 443 7.47 31.80 -6.13
C LEU A 443 6.81 32.11 -7.48
N VAL A 444 5.62 31.56 -7.72
CA VAL A 444 4.89 31.77 -8.98
C VAL A 444 4.42 33.23 -9.10
N PRO A 445 3.75 33.84 -8.09
CA PRO A 445 3.39 35.26 -8.13
C PRO A 445 4.58 36.21 -8.35
N ARG A 446 5.73 35.92 -7.72
CA ARG A 446 6.97 36.70 -7.89
C ARG A 446 7.51 36.60 -9.30
N LEU A 447 7.53 35.40 -9.88
CA LEU A 447 7.96 35.23 -11.27
C LEU A 447 7.01 35.97 -12.23
N VAL A 448 5.69 35.86 -12.04
CA VAL A 448 4.69 36.60 -12.83
C VAL A 448 4.96 38.11 -12.78
N THR A 449 5.16 38.66 -11.58
CA THR A 449 5.48 40.08 -11.37
C THR A 449 6.78 40.47 -12.08
N LEU A 450 7.81 39.62 -12.03
CA LEU A 450 9.09 39.84 -12.68
C LEU A 450 8.95 39.83 -14.21
N LEU A 451 8.21 38.89 -14.79
CA LEU A 451 8.00 38.80 -16.23
C LEU A 451 7.15 39.96 -16.77
N ARG A 452 6.16 40.43 -16.00
CA ARG A 452 5.39 41.65 -16.34
C ARG A 452 6.27 42.90 -16.34
N SER A 453 7.18 43.03 -15.37
CA SER A 453 8.09 44.19 -15.27
C SER A 453 9.27 44.12 -16.24
N LYS A 454 9.67 42.92 -16.70
CA LYS A 454 10.77 42.70 -17.66
C LYS A 454 10.30 41.94 -18.90
N PRO A 455 9.62 42.59 -19.87
CA PRO A 455 9.13 41.94 -21.09
C PRO A 455 10.23 41.29 -21.95
N GLU A 456 11.46 41.77 -21.88
CA GLU A 456 12.63 41.16 -22.53
C GLU A 456 12.93 39.76 -22.00
N LEU A 457 12.81 39.56 -20.68
CA LEU A 457 12.98 38.25 -20.05
C LEU A 457 11.88 37.29 -20.51
N ALA A 458 10.62 37.75 -20.54
CA ALA A 458 9.51 36.94 -21.06
C ALA A 458 9.73 36.54 -22.53
N ARG A 459 10.22 37.45 -23.38
CA ARG A 459 10.60 37.12 -24.77
C ARG A 459 11.74 36.12 -24.86
N SER A 460 12.76 36.25 -24.03
CA SER A 460 13.87 35.28 -23.94
C SER A 460 13.35 33.89 -23.57
N LEU A 461 12.48 33.78 -22.55
CA LEU A 461 11.88 32.51 -22.15
C LEU A 461 10.96 31.92 -23.21
N ARG A 462 10.19 32.73 -23.95
CA ARG A 462 9.40 32.28 -25.12
C ARG A 462 10.27 31.72 -26.23
N HIS A 463 11.42 32.33 -26.47
CA HIS A 463 12.38 31.83 -27.46
C HIS A 463 13.07 30.55 -27.01
N ARG A 464 13.37 30.45 -25.70
CA ARG A 464 13.91 29.25 -25.07
C ARG A 464 12.91 28.10 -25.14
N TRP A 465 11.66 28.30 -24.72
CA TRP A 465 10.61 27.28 -24.71
C TRP A 465 9.50 27.58 -25.70
N ARG A 466 9.69 27.13 -26.95
CA ARG A 466 8.71 27.31 -28.03
C ARG A 466 7.52 26.36 -27.95
N TRP A 467 7.66 25.27 -27.20
CA TRP A 467 6.65 24.24 -27.00
C TRP A 467 6.44 24.02 -25.51
N VAL A 468 5.24 24.34 -25.02
CA VAL A 468 4.88 24.20 -23.61
C VAL A 468 3.79 23.15 -23.47
N PHE A 469 3.98 22.23 -22.53
CA PHE A 469 3.09 21.12 -22.23
C PHE A 469 2.68 21.23 -20.78
N VAL A 470 1.39 21.13 -20.47
CA VAL A 470 0.88 21.22 -19.10
C VAL A 470 -0.02 20.04 -18.81
N ASP A 471 0.36 19.22 -17.83
CA ASP A 471 -0.46 18.13 -17.30
C ASP A 471 -1.33 18.60 -16.13
N GLU A 472 -2.44 17.91 -15.90
CA GLU A 472 -3.45 18.23 -14.89
C GLU A 472 -3.94 19.70 -14.96
N TYR A 473 -4.16 20.21 -16.18
CA TYR A 473 -4.50 21.62 -16.44
C TYR A 473 -5.75 22.11 -15.70
N GLN A 474 -6.64 21.20 -15.27
CA GLN A 474 -7.82 21.57 -14.49
C GLN A 474 -7.53 22.09 -13.07
N ASP A 475 -6.32 21.84 -12.55
CA ASP A 475 -5.96 22.22 -11.18
C ASP A 475 -5.15 23.53 -11.12
N VAL A 476 -4.98 24.21 -12.26
CA VAL A 476 -4.24 25.47 -12.38
C VAL A 476 -4.94 26.60 -11.62
N ASP A 477 -4.16 27.39 -10.86
CA ASP A 477 -4.62 28.60 -10.17
C ASP A 477 -4.40 29.87 -11.04
N GLU A 478 -4.80 31.04 -10.53
CA GLU A 478 -4.69 32.31 -11.25
C GLU A 478 -3.25 32.69 -11.63
N ASP A 479 -2.31 32.60 -10.71
CA ASP A 479 -0.91 32.99 -10.94
C ASP A 479 -0.21 32.01 -11.89
N GLN A 480 -0.47 30.72 -11.76
CA GLN A 480 0.01 29.69 -12.68
C GLN A 480 -0.54 29.89 -14.08
N TYR A 481 -1.83 30.19 -14.21
CA TYR A 481 -2.46 30.48 -15.48
C TYR A 481 -1.87 31.74 -16.12
N GLU A 482 -1.67 32.81 -15.35
CA GLU A 482 -1.04 34.04 -15.84
C GLU A 482 0.42 33.81 -16.28
N LEU A 483 1.18 33.00 -15.54
CA LEU A 483 2.52 32.59 -15.95
C LEU A 483 2.48 31.91 -17.33
N LEU A 484 1.53 31.01 -17.58
CA LEU A 484 1.36 30.39 -18.90
C LEU A 484 1.05 31.41 -19.99
N ARG A 485 0.19 32.40 -19.73
CA ARG A 485 -0.09 33.48 -20.69
C ARG A 485 1.12 34.36 -20.98
N LEU A 486 2.01 34.53 -20.00
CA LEU A 486 3.26 35.27 -20.18
C LEU A 486 4.30 34.45 -20.96
N LEU A 487 4.32 33.12 -20.80
CA LEU A 487 5.23 32.22 -21.50
C LEU A 487 4.76 31.80 -22.89
N VAL A 488 3.46 31.83 -23.17
CA VAL A 488 2.88 31.38 -24.45
C VAL A 488 1.95 32.46 -25.01
N PRO A 489 2.22 32.96 -26.23
CA PRO A 489 1.26 33.77 -26.99
C PRO A 489 -0.08 33.04 -27.21
N ALA A 490 -1.15 33.79 -27.52
CA ALA A 490 -2.49 33.21 -27.72
C ALA A 490 -2.57 32.18 -28.87
N ASP A 491 -1.72 32.32 -29.88
CA ASP A 491 -1.57 31.42 -31.03
C ASP A 491 -0.35 30.47 -30.91
N GLY A 492 0.33 30.48 -29.75
CA GLY A 492 1.56 29.72 -29.51
C GLY A 492 1.33 28.23 -29.28
N ASN A 493 2.42 27.46 -29.20
CA ASN A 493 2.34 26.01 -29.00
C ASN A 493 2.17 25.64 -27.52
N LEU A 494 0.95 25.79 -27.01
CA LEU A 494 0.55 25.26 -25.70
C LEU A 494 -0.26 23.98 -25.88
N CYS A 495 0.23 22.88 -25.32
CA CYS A 495 -0.50 21.63 -25.20
C CYS A 495 -0.94 21.40 -23.74
N ALA A 496 -2.19 21.70 -23.44
CA ALA A 496 -2.79 21.42 -22.13
C ALA A 496 -3.51 20.07 -22.17
N ILE A 497 -3.30 19.23 -21.15
CA ILE A 497 -4.01 17.97 -20.97
C ILE A 497 -4.60 17.88 -19.56
N GLY A 498 -5.81 17.33 -19.45
CA GLY A 498 -6.45 17.17 -18.16
C GLY A 498 -7.89 16.70 -18.26
N ASP A 499 -8.55 16.69 -17.12
CA ASP A 499 -9.95 16.30 -16.97
C ASP A 499 -10.67 17.28 -16.02
N PRO A 500 -11.60 18.13 -16.48
CA PRO A 500 -12.29 19.07 -15.61
C PRO A 500 -13.17 18.35 -14.57
N ASP A 501 -13.59 17.09 -14.82
CA ASP A 501 -14.30 16.28 -13.83
C ASP A 501 -13.39 15.68 -12.75
N GLN A 502 -12.08 15.92 -12.84
CA GLN A 502 -11.12 15.63 -11.77
C GLN A 502 -10.65 16.89 -11.03
N ALA A 503 -11.22 18.07 -11.29
CA ALA A 503 -10.88 19.31 -10.57
C ALA A 503 -11.36 19.26 -9.11
N ILE A 504 -10.43 19.05 -8.17
CA ILE A 504 -10.73 18.79 -6.74
C ILE A 504 -9.87 19.62 -5.77
N TYR A 505 -9.22 20.68 -6.26
CA TYR A 505 -8.32 21.52 -5.46
C TYR A 505 -8.78 22.98 -5.41
N SER A 506 -10.08 23.27 -5.53
CA SER A 506 -10.55 24.67 -5.47
C SER A 506 -10.24 25.32 -4.12
N PHE A 507 -10.25 24.53 -3.05
CA PHE A 507 -9.85 24.98 -1.71
C PHE A 507 -8.38 25.42 -1.61
N ARG A 508 -7.54 25.08 -2.61
CA ARG A 508 -6.16 25.56 -2.76
C ARG A 508 -6.02 26.71 -3.79
N GLY A 509 -7.13 27.22 -4.31
CA GLY A 509 -7.15 28.31 -5.29
C GLY A 509 -7.20 27.86 -6.76
N ALA A 510 -7.28 26.57 -7.04
CA ALA A 510 -7.43 26.07 -8.41
C ALA A 510 -8.78 26.48 -9.01
N ASP A 511 -8.79 26.90 -10.27
CA ASP A 511 -10.02 27.28 -10.97
C ASP A 511 -10.17 26.53 -12.31
N VAL A 512 -11.13 25.60 -12.32
CA VAL A 512 -11.47 24.81 -13.51
C VAL A 512 -11.99 25.69 -14.67
N GLN A 513 -12.40 26.94 -14.42
CA GLN A 513 -12.82 27.85 -15.48
C GLN A 513 -11.69 28.11 -16.49
N TYR A 514 -10.41 28.08 -16.08
CA TYR A 514 -9.27 28.20 -16.99
C TYR A 514 -9.23 27.06 -18.03
N PHE A 515 -9.66 25.86 -17.62
CA PHE A 515 -9.81 24.71 -18.51
C PHE A 515 -10.96 24.94 -19.50
N LEU A 516 -12.12 25.36 -19.01
CA LEU A 516 -13.35 25.52 -19.82
C LEU A 516 -13.25 26.67 -20.83
N ARG A 517 -12.49 27.71 -20.50
CA ARG A 517 -12.32 28.89 -21.36
C ARG A 517 -11.06 28.82 -22.25
N PHE A 518 -10.32 27.71 -22.25
CA PHE A 518 -9.07 27.57 -23.01
C PHE A 518 -9.22 27.99 -24.48
N ALA A 519 -10.27 27.53 -25.16
CA ALA A 519 -10.51 27.85 -26.57
C ALA A 519 -10.91 29.32 -26.82
N LYS A 520 -11.31 30.05 -25.77
CA LYS A 520 -11.54 31.50 -25.83
C LYS A 520 -10.23 32.27 -25.65
N ASP A 521 -9.32 31.74 -24.83
CA ASP A 521 -8.09 32.42 -24.45
C ASP A 521 -6.93 32.19 -25.42
N PHE A 522 -6.91 31.01 -26.05
CA PHE A 522 -5.92 30.60 -27.04
C PHE A 522 -6.60 30.43 -28.41
N THR A 523 -6.16 31.20 -29.40
CA THR A 523 -6.77 31.32 -30.72
C THR A 523 -6.56 30.04 -31.53
N ASP A 524 -7.58 29.62 -32.29
CA ASP A 524 -7.55 28.40 -33.12
C ASP A 524 -7.22 27.12 -32.34
N ALA A 525 -7.50 27.11 -31.04
CA ALA A 525 -7.23 25.97 -30.17
C ALA A 525 -7.93 24.70 -30.65
N ARG A 526 -7.15 23.64 -30.87
CA ARG A 526 -7.69 22.32 -31.23
C ARG A 526 -8.11 21.58 -29.98
N LEU A 527 -9.24 20.88 -30.06
CA LEU A 527 -9.77 20.05 -28.98
C LEU A 527 -9.68 18.58 -29.38
N VAL A 528 -9.01 17.76 -28.57
CA VAL A 528 -8.98 16.30 -28.73
C VAL A 528 -9.54 15.64 -27.48
N ARG A 529 -10.44 14.66 -27.65
CA ARG A 529 -11.04 13.92 -26.53
C ARG A 529 -10.52 12.49 -26.50
N LEU A 530 -10.00 12.05 -25.36
CA LEU A 530 -9.65 10.66 -25.12
C LEU A 530 -10.75 9.99 -24.31
N THR A 531 -11.45 9.03 -24.92
CA THR A 531 -12.59 8.34 -24.30
C THR A 531 -12.28 6.89 -23.90
N ARG A 532 -11.20 6.29 -24.42
CA ARG A 532 -10.89 4.88 -24.17
C ARG A 532 -10.09 4.72 -22.87
N ASN A 533 -10.63 4.00 -21.90
CA ASN A 533 -10.02 3.74 -20.59
C ASN A 533 -9.29 2.39 -20.55
N TYR A 534 -8.02 2.41 -20.18
CA TYR A 534 -7.14 1.24 -20.12
C TYR A 534 -6.91 0.71 -18.69
N ARG A 535 -7.48 1.38 -17.69
CA ARG A 535 -7.17 1.18 -16.27
C ARG A 535 -8.20 0.29 -15.58
N SER A 536 -9.48 0.62 -15.75
CA SER A 536 -10.57 0.16 -14.89
C SER A 536 -11.47 -0.85 -15.61
N SER A 537 -12.09 -1.74 -14.86
CA SER A 537 -13.09 -2.69 -15.38
C SER A 537 -14.37 -1.98 -15.82
N ALA A 538 -15.15 -2.64 -16.69
CA ALA A 538 -16.38 -2.07 -17.24
C ALA A 538 -17.41 -1.66 -16.16
N PRO A 539 -17.67 -2.45 -15.09
CA PRO A 539 -18.58 -2.02 -14.01
C PRO A 539 -18.11 -0.75 -13.28
N ILE A 540 -16.81 -0.65 -13.00
CA ILE A 540 -16.20 0.52 -12.34
C ILE A 540 -16.35 1.77 -13.21
N ILE A 541 -16.06 1.66 -14.50
CA ILE A 541 -16.19 2.78 -15.45
C ILE A 541 -17.66 3.23 -15.55
N ALA A 542 -18.59 2.29 -15.71
CA ALA A 542 -20.02 2.60 -15.81
C ALA A 542 -20.51 3.33 -14.56
N ALA A 543 -20.17 2.82 -13.37
CA ALA A 543 -20.51 3.46 -12.10
C ALA A 543 -19.89 4.86 -11.96
N ALA A 544 -18.64 5.04 -12.38
CA ALA A 544 -17.99 6.36 -12.32
C ALA A 544 -18.68 7.38 -13.22
N VAL A 545 -18.99 7.01 -14.46
CA VAL A 545 -19.69 7.88 -15.43
C VAL A 545 -21.08 8.25 -14.92
N GLN A 546 -21.83 7.28 -14.37
CA GLN A 546 -23.13 7.50 -13.76
C GLN A 546 -23.05 8.44 -12.53
N ALA A 547 -22.05 8.21 -11.66
CA ALA A 547 -21.86 9.00 -10.45
C ALA A 547 -21.58 10.48 -10.73
N ILE A 548 -20.81 10.79 -11.79
CA ILE A 548 -20.43 12.17 -12.13
C ILE A 548 -21.42 12.87 -13.07
N ALA A 549 -22.25 12.13 -13.81
CA ALA A 549 -23.15 12.67 -14.84
C ALA A 549 -23.96 13.91 -14.42
N PRO A 550 -24.54 14.01 -13.20
CA PRO A 550 -25.35 15.17 -12.83
C PRO A 550 -24.61 16.51 -12.81
N THR A 551 -23.30 16.49 -12.59
CA THR A 551 -22.47 17.71 -12.48
C THR A 551 -21.23 17.66 -13.36
N SER A 552 -21.26 16.83 -14.42
CA SER A 552 -20.11 16.66 -15.30
C SER A 552 -19.87 17.95 -16.09
N LEU A 553 -18.62 18.41 -16.06
CA LEU A 553 -18.11 19.55 -16.79
C LEU A 553 -17.68 19.18 -18.23
N VAL A 554 -17.75 17.90 -18.60
CA VAL A 554 -17.47 17.42 -19.96
C VAL A 554 -18.78 17.12 -20.68
N PRO A 555 -19.18 17.96 -21.67
CA PRO A 555 -20.42 17.74 -22.40
C PRO A 555 -20.45 16.38 -23.10
N GLY A 556 -21.46 15.58 -22.79
CA GLY A 556 -21.63 14.24 -23.34
C GLY A 556 -20.52 13.27 -22.94
N ARG A 557 -19.99 13.38 -21.70
CA ARG A 557 -18.93 12.51 -21.17
C ARG A 557 -19.13 11.04 -21.57
N ARG A 558 -18.12 10.47 -22.22
CA ARG A 558 -17.98 9.04 -22.49
C ARG A 558 -16.66 8.55 -21.97
N LEU A 559 -16.67 7.35 -21.41
CA LEU A 559 -15.49 6.64 -20.97
C LEU A 559 -15.74 5.16 -21.26
N ASP A 560 -15.03 4.61 -22.25
CA ASP A 560 -15.28 3.27 -22.78
C ASP A 560 -14.13 2.33 -22.35
N PRO A 561 -14.43 1.16 -21.77
CA PRO A 561 -13.39 0.20 -21.40
C PRO A 561 -12.62 -0.27 -22.64
N ALA A 562 -11.29 -0.24 -22.57
CA ALA A 562 -10.43 -0.70 -23.66
C ALA A 562 -10.53 -2.21 -23.88
N LYS A 563 -10.83 -2.95 -22.80
CA LYS A 563 -11.10 -4.38 -22.75
C LYS A 563 -12.40 -4.61 -22.00
N VAL A 564 -13.31 -5.36 -22.61
CA VAL A 564 -14.54 -5.80 -21.95
C VAL A 564 -14.31 -7.23 -21.45
N ASP A 565 -14.34 -7.40 -20.14
CA ASP A 565 -14.28 -8.70 -19.49
C ASP A 565 -15.70 -9.04 -19.01
N PRO A 566 -16.38 -10.04 -19.60
CA PRO A 566 -17.71 -10.47 -19.18
C PRO A 566 -17.77 -10.98 -17.73
N GLU A 567 -16.64 -11.44 -17.19
CA GLU A 567 -16.51 -11.98 -15.83
C GLU A 567 -15.99 -10.91 -14.83
N ALA A 568 -15.97 -9.64 -15.24
CA ALA A 568 -15.57 -8.53 -14.38
C ALA A 568 -16.45 -8.47 -13.12
N SER A 569 -15.82 -8.45 -11.94
CA SER A 569 -16.52 -8.37 -10.66
C SER A 569 -17.37 -7.10 -10.56
N LEU A 570 -18.56 -7.24 -9.98
CA LEU A 570 -19.41 -6.12 -9.60
C LEU A 570 -18.76 -5.32 -8.45
N ILE A 571 -19.28 -4.12 -8.22
CA ILE A 571 -18.80 -3.25 -7.15
C ILE A 571 -19.41 -3.74 -5.82
N GLY A 572 -18.55 -4.14 -4.89
CA GLY A 572 -18.99 -4.58 -3.57
C GLY A 572 -19.54 -3.41 -2.76
N ARG A 573 -20.71 -3.57 -2.16
CA ARG A 573 -21.35 -2.59 -1.28
C ARG A 573 -21.57 -3.19 0.11
N TYR A 574 -21.06 -2.52 1.14
CA TYR A 574 -21.21 -2.96 2.53
C TYR A 574 -21.90 -1.88 3.38
N ALA A 575 -22.80 -2.32 4.26
CA ALA A 575 -23.50 -1.49 5.25
C ALA A 575 -23.11 -1.93 6.66
N ALA A 576 -22.24 -1.17 7.31
CA ALA A 576 -21.81 -1.41 8.67
C ALA A 576 -22.76 -0.73 9.66
N GLY A 577 -23.02 -1.34 10.81
CA GLY A 577 -23.72 -0.71 11.93
C GLY A 577 -22.90 0.38 12.62
N SER A 578 -21.56 0.30 12.57
CA SER A 578 -20.65 1.26 13.18
C SER A 578 -19.34 1.43 12.38
N ALA A 579 -18.58 2.49 12.67
CA ALA A 579 -17.25 2.69 12.09
C ALA A 579 -16.24 1.57 12.44
N ALA A 580 -16.40 0.92 13.59
CA ALA A 580 -15.57 -0.22 13.98
C ALA A 580 -15.87 -1.44 13.11
N GLU A 581 -17.16 -1.75 12.90
CA GLU A 581 -17.59 -2.84 12.04
C GLU A 581 -17.19 -2.60 10.57
N GLU A 582 -17.19 -1.35 10.10
CA GLU A 582 -16.66 -1.00 8.77
C GLU A 582 -15.16 -1.33 8.67
N ALA A 583 -14.37 -0.95 9.68
CA ALA A 583 -12.94 -1.26 9.71
C ALA A 583 -12.67 -2.77 9.79
N GLU A 584 -13.48 -3.52 10.54
CA GLU A 584 -13.41 -4.99 10.63
C GLU A 584 -13.75 -5.65 9.29
N PHE A 585 -14.76 -5.14 8.57
CA PHE A 585 -15.08 -5.60 7.21
C PHE A 585 -13.89 -5.37 6.27
N ILE A 586 -13.26 -4.19 6.31
CA ILE A 586 -12.08 -3.90 5.49
C ILE A 586 -10.95 -4.88 5.81
N ALA A 587 -10.60 -5.05 7.09
CA ALA A 587 -9.52 -5.95 7.51
C ALA A 587 -9.79 -7.40 7.09
N ARG A 588 -11.01 -7.91 7.33
CA ARG A 588 -11.41 -9.26 6.92
C ARG A 588 -11.34 -9.44 5.40
N THR A 589 -11.84 -8.46 4.64
CA THR A 589 -11.84 -8.56 3.17
C THR A 589 -10.41 -8.47 2.62
N VAL A 590 -9.53 -7.66 3.22
CA VAL A 590 -8.11 -7.63 2.86
C VAL A 590 -7.44 -8.98 3.12
N ASP A 591 -7.67 -9.57 4.30
CA ASP A 591 -7.16 -10.90 4.64
C ASP A 591 -7.69 -11.97 3.68
N GLU A 592 -8.97 -11.93 3.32
CA GLU A 592 -9.57 -12.82 2.32
C GLU A 592 -8.97 -12.62 0.91
N LEU A 593 -8.67 -11.39 0.52
CA LEU A 593 -8.07 -11.11 -0.80
C LEU A 593 -6.62 -11.60 -0.89
N VAL A 594 -5.85 -11.42 0.19
CA VAL A 594 -4.42 -11.77 0.25
C VAL A 594 -4.22 -13.25 0.59
N GLY A 595 -5.01 -13.80 1.51
CA GLY A 595 -5.00 -15.21 1.96
C GLY A 595 -5.93 -16.16 1.18
N GLY A 596 -6.71 -15.65 0.23
CA GLY A 596 -7.82 -16.34 -0.44
C GLY A 596 -7.49 -17.26 -1.62
N VAL A 597 -6.24 -17.69 -1.80
CA VAL A 597 -5.96 -18.90 -2.62
C VAL A 597 -6.14 -20.20 -1.83
N SER A 598 -6.58 -20.10 -0.57
CA SER A 598 -7.08 -21.24 0.20
C SER A 598 -8.32 -21.83 -0.49
N HIS A 599 -8.21 -23.10 -0.88
CA HIS A 599 -9.16 -23.96 -1.60
C HIS A 599 -10.56 -24.12 -0.94
N ARG A 600 -11.27 -23.05 -0.59
CA ARG A 600 -12.67 -23.09 -0.11
C ARG A 600 -13.51 -21.99 -0.75
N SER A 601 -13.67 -22.09 -2.08
CA SER A 601 -14.84 -21.57 -2.80
C SER A 601 -15.00 -22.34 -4.12
N LYS A 602 -15.17 -23.67 -4.02
CA LYS A 602 -15.82 -24.47 -5.06
C LYS A 602 -17.24 -24.82 -4.61
N ALA A 603 -18.05 -23.79 -4.43
CA ALA A 603 -19.49 -23.84 -4.56
C ALA A 603 -19.93 -22.41 -4.95
N ASP A 604 -20.34 -22.26 -6.21
CA ASP A 604 -21.02 -21.11 -6.82
C ASP A 604 -20.28 -19.92 -7.44
N THR A 605 -18.95 -19.86 -7.49
CA THR A 605 -18.25 -18.95 -8.42
C THR A 605 -17.72 -19.70 -9.64
N ARG A 606 -18.53 -19.75 -10.71
CA ARG A 606 -18.04 -20.12 -12.04
C ARG A 606 -17.03 -19.05 -12.49
N GLY A 607 -15.82 -19.46 -12.87
CA GLY A 607 -15.02 -18.71 -13.86
C GLY A 607 -13.78 -17.91 -13.42
N VAL A 608 -13.36 -17.87 -12.15
CA VAL A 608 -12.27 -16.94 -11.76
C VAL A 608 -10.88 -17.59 -11.88
N GLN A 609 -10.07 -17.10 -12.83
CA GLN A 609 -8.60 -17.21 -12.79
C GLN A 609 -8.11 -16.47 -11.54
N SER A 610 -7.52 -17.18 -10.58
CA SER A 610 -7.01 -16.62 -9.33
C SER A 610 -5.79 -15.72 -9.60
N VAL A 611 -5.99 -14.42 -9.55
CA VAL A 611 -4.89 -13.45 -9.47
C VAL A 611 -4.50 -13.32 -8.00
N SER A 612 -3.25 -13.58 -7.66
CA SER A 612 -2.67 -13.30 -6.34
C SER A 612 -2.68 -11.79 -6.11
N VAL A 613 -3.43 -11.32 -5.10
CA VAL A 613 -3.43 -9.92 -4.67
C VAL A 613 -2.42 -9.79 -3.52
N SER A 614 -1.48 -8.86 -3.63
CA SER A 614 -0.54 -8.52 -2.56
C SER A 614 -1.07 -7.34 -1.71
N PHE A 615 -0.47 -7.07 -0.54
CA PHE A 615 -0.83 -5.89 0.24
C PHE A 615 -0.61 -4.57 -0.52
N THR A 616 0.41 -4.50 -1.38
CA THR A 616 0.71 -3.30 -2.19
C THR A 616 -0.35 -2.99 -3.25
N ASP A 617 -1.14 -4.00 -3.63
CA ASP A 617 -2.21 -3.87 -4.62
C ASP A 617 -3.50 -3.27 -4.05
N ILE A 618 -3.53 -3.04 -2.73
CA ILE A 618 -4.73 -2.64 -2.00
C ILE A 618 -4.56 -1.22 -1.46
N ALA A 619 -5.55 -0.37 -1.76
CA ALA A 619 -5.69 0.93 -1.13
C ALA A 619 -7.02 1.10 -0.39
N VAL A 620 -6.96 1.79 0.75
CA VAL A 620 -8.12 2.26 1.50
C VAL A 620 -8.18 3.78 1.41
N LEU A 621 -9.22 4.27 0.76
CA LEU A 621 -9.47 5.69 0.51
C LEU A 621 -10.55 6.20 1.45
N TYR A 622 -10.33 7.38 2.02
CA TYR A 622 -11.26 8.04 2.95
C TYR A 622 -11.33 9.55 2.71
N ARG A 623 -12.37 10.23 3.19
CA ARG A 623 -12.55 11.67 2.94
C ARG A 623 -11.76 12.55 3.90
N THR A 624 -11.70 12.17 5.17
CA THR A 624 -11.00 12.93 6.23
C THR A 624 -10.01 12.05 6.97
N ASP A 625 -8.92 12.65 7.43
CA ASP A 625 -7.83 11.93 8.10
C ASP A 625 -8.27 11.24 9.40
N ALA A 626 -9.29 11.80 10.07
CA ALA A 626 -9.88 11.22 11.28
C ALA A 626 -10.42 9.79 11.09
N GLN A 627 -10.76 9.39 9.86
CA GLN A 627 -11.19 8.02 9.55
C GLN A 627 -10.04 7.01 9.65
N ALA A 628 -8.79 7.46 9.46
CA ALA A 628 -7.64 6.56 9.35
C ALA A 628 -7.33 5.82 10.65
N ALA A 629 -7.49 6.48 11.81
CA ALA A 629 -7.05 5.93 13.10
C ALA A 629 -7.65 4.54 13.41
N ILE A 630 -8.98 4.41 13.31
CA ILE A 630 -9.66 3.13 13.60
C ILE A 630 -9.35 2.06 12.55
N ILE A 631 -9.15 2.45 11.29
CA ILE A 631 -8.82 1.52 10.20
C ILE A 631 -7.40 0.99 10.40
N VAL A 632 -6.43 1.86 10.71
CA VAL A 632 -5.04 1.50 11.02
C VAL A 632 -4.99 0.56 12.21
N GLU A 633 -5.66 0.91 13.31
CA GLU A 633 -5.69 0.08 14.51
C GLU A 633 -6.26 -1.31 14.23
N THR A 634 -7.34 -1.40 13.46
CA THR A 634 -7.98 -2.67 13.13
C THR A 634 -7.12 -3.53 12.19
N LEU A 635 -6.48 -2.92 11.18
CA LEU A 635 -5.56 -3.63 10.28
C LEU A 635 -4.33 -4.14 11.04
N HIS A 636 -3.74 -3.33 11.92
CA HIS A 636 -2.64 -3.76 12.79
C HIS A 636 -3.04 -4.92 13.70
N ARG A 637 -4.25 -4.86 14.30
CA ARG A 637 -4.78 -5.94 15.14
C ARG A 637 -4.97 -7.24 14.36
N ALA A 638 -5.28 -7.15 13.08
CA ALA A 638 -5.37 -8.29 12.16
C ALA A 638 -4.01 -8.75 11.61
N GLY A 639 -2.89 -8.11 12.01
CA GLY A 639 -1.55 -8.42 11.52
C GLY A 639 -1.28 -7.95 10.09
N ILE A 640 -2.09 -7.02 9.56
CA ILE A 640 -1.96 -6.49 8.20
C ILE A 640 -1.05 -5.25 8.23
N PRO A 641 0.06 -5.22 7.48
CA PRO A 641 0.93 -4.06 7.40
C PRO A 641 0.24 -2.91 6.65
N VAL A 642 0.39 -1.68 7.17
CA VAL A 642 -0.24 -0.49 6.59
C VAL A 642 0.77 0.63 6.36
N GLN A 643 0.57 1.38 5.28
CA GLN A 643 1.33 2.59 4.98
C GLN A 643 0.34 3.73 4.71
N LYS A 644 0.28 4.71 5.63
CA LYS A 644 -0.50 5.93 5.45
C LYS A 644 0.29 6.93 4.60
N ARG A 645 -0.31 7.54 3.57
CA ARG A 645 0.29 8.64 2.81
C ARG A 645 -0.58 9.90 2.87
N SER A 646 0.04 11.03 3.17
CA SER A 646 -0.62 12.35 3.26
C SER A 646 -0.10 13.33 2.21
N HIS A 647 -0.90 14.36 1.93
CA HIS A 647 -0.50 15.52 1.12
C HIS A 647 0.20 16.62 1.93
N ASP A 648 0.43 16.36 3.23
CA ASP A 648 1.12 17.29 4.11
C ASP A 648 2.52 17.54 3.57
N ARG A 649 3.01 18.77 3.75
CA ARG A 649 4.33 19.15 3.26
C ARG A 649 5.34 18.35 4.06
N LEU A 650 6.39 17.85 3.41
CA LEU A 650 7.41 17.05 4.08
C LEU A 650 8.03 17.79 5.28
N ARG A 651 8.11 19.12 5.14
CA ARG A 651 8.61 20.05 6.16
C ARG A 651 7.68 20.24 7.36
N ASP A 652 6.39 19.97 7.22
CA ASP A 652 5.41 20.19 8.29
C ASP A 652 5.44 19.03 9.31
N ARG A 653 6.19 17.96 9.00
CA ARG A 653 6.44 16.86 9.94
C ARG A 653 7.29 17.32 11.13
N PRO A 654 7.01 16.77 12.33
CA PRO A 654 7.87 16.99 13.50
C PRO A 654 9.34 16.74 13.17
N ALA A 655 10.22 17.53 13.76
CA ALA A 655 11.69 17.47 13.64
C ALA A 655 12.31 17.75 12.25
N VAL A 656 11.55 17.71 11.14
CA VAL A 656 12.11 17.89 9.79
C VAL A 656 12.76 19.26 9.61
N ASN A 657 12.09 20.35 9.99
CA ASN A 657 12.66 21.70 9.88
C ASN A 657 13.91 21.88 10.76
N ALA A 658 13.88 21.32 11.98
CA ALA A 658 15.02 21.40 12.90
C ALA A 658 16.24 20.69 12.32
N ILE A 659 16.06 19.48 11.77
CA ILE A 659 17.12 18.73 11.09
C ILE A 659 17.65 19.52 9.89
N ALA A 660 16.76 20.06 9.04
CA ALA A 660 17.16 20.84 7.86
C ALA A 660 18.01 22.07 8.23
N ALA A 661 17.61 22.79 9.28
CA ALA A 661 18.35 23.94 9.80
C ALA A 661 19.73 23.53 10.33
N GLU A 662 19.81 22.44 11.12
CA GLU A 662 21.08 21.96 11.67
C GLU A 662 22.02 21.43 10.56
N MET A 663 21.47 20.81 9.51
CA MET A 663 22.24 20.37 8.34
C MET A 663 22.93 21.53 7.60
N ARG A 664 22.37 22.75 7.64
CA ARG A 664 23.03 23.96 7.10
C ARG A 664 24.21 24.43 7.95
N LEU A 665 24.14 24.22 9.27
CA LEU A 665 25.16 24.65 10.22
C LEU A 665 26.31 23.65 10.35
N ALA A 666 26.05 22.36 10.09
CA ALA A 666 27.06 21.31 10.17
C ALA A 666 28.22 21.57 9.19
N PRO A 667 29.49 21.56 9.65
CA PRO A 667 30.63 21.85 8.79
C PRO A 667 30.70 20.88 7.61
N ALA A 668 31.05 21.38 6.42
CA ALA A 668 31.31 20.59 5.22
C ALA A 668 32.59 19.77 5.38
N GLY A 669 32.52 18.66 6.11
CA GLY A 669 33.53 17.61 5.99
C GLY A 669 33.48 17.05 4.57
N GLU A 670 34.56 17.17 3.81
CA GLU A 670 34.68 16.83 2.37
C GLU A 670 34.34 15.37 2.02
N GLN A 671 34.05 14.50 2.99
CA GLN A 671 33.75 13.07 2.82
C GLN A 671 32.42 12.59 3.45
N ALA A 672 31.63 13.47 4.09
CA ALA A 672 30.37 13.06 4.73
C ALA A 672 29.19 13.23 3.76
N GLY A 673 28.62 12.11 3.30
CA GLY A 673 27.41 12.09 2.47
C GLY A 673 26.18 12.71 3.16
N LEU A 674 25.14 13.05 2.39
CA LEU A 674 23.93 13.72 2.88
C LEU A 674 23.24 12.95 4.00
N ILE A 675 23.17 11.62 3.87
CA ILE A 675 22.60 10.75 4.91
C ILE A 675 23.40 10.86 6.21
N SER A 676 24.74 10.86 6.12
CA SER A 676 25.59 10.98 7.30
C SER A 676 25.43 12.34 7.98
N ARG A 677 25.38 13.41 7.18
CA ARG A 677 25.12 14.77 7.66
C ARG A 677 23.76 14.88 8.35
N MET A 678 22.73 14.25 7.78
CA MET A 678 21.38 14.24 8.34
C MET A 678 21.30 13.48 9.67
N LYS A 679 21.93 12.29 9.74
CA LYS A 679 22.03 11.52 11.00
C LYS A 679 22.80 12.30 12.08
N GLN A 680 23.88 12.98 11.69
CA GLN A 680 24.64 13.82 12.61
C GLN A 680 23.83 15.02 13.11
N ALA A 681 23.07 15.68 12.24
CA ALA A 681 22.15 16.75 12.62
C ALA A 681 21.09 16.26 13.63
N ALA A 682 20.48 15.11 13.38
CA ALA A 682 19.54 14.50 14.32
C ALA A 682 20.19 14.14 15.67
N GLN A 683 21.40 13.58 15.66
CA GLN A 683 22.17 13.27 16.87
C GLN A 683 22.45 14.55 17.70
N VAL A 684 22.93 15.62 17.04
CA VAL A 684 23.20 16.90 17.71
C VAL A 684 21.94 17.49 18.32
N LEU A 685 20.81 17.42 17.61
CA LEU A 685 19.52 17.89 18.13
C LEU A 685 19.01 17.04 19.30
N ALA A 686 19.22 15.72 19.27
CA ALA A 686 18.84 14.81 20.35
C ALA A 686 19.69 15.02 21.62
N GLU A 687 20.96 15.40 21.45
CA GLU A 687 21.90 15.64 22.55
C GLU A 687 21.83 17.08 23.10
N ARG A 688 21.18 18.02 22.40
CA ARG A 688 21.04 19.42 22.85
C ARG A 688 20.02 19.52 23.99
N PRO A 689 20.46 19.85 25.22
CA PRO A 689 19.54 20.09 26.31
C PRO A 689 18.90 21.47 26.10
N ALA A 690 17.58 21.50 25.90
CA ALA A 690 16.71 22.68 26.11
C ALA A 690 16.75 23.83 25.09
N LEU A 691 16.35 23.59 23.82
CA LEU A 691 15.89 24.70 22.94
C LEU A 691 14.48 24.52 22.34
N ASP A 692 13.90 23.32 22.37
CA ASP A 692 12.47 23.16 22.08
C ASP A 692 11.89 21.94 22.84
N SER A 693 10.99 22.17 23.79
CA SER A 693 10.41 21.12 24.65
C SER A 693 9.34 20.27 23.93
N THR A 694 9.24 20.40 22.61
CA THR A 694 8.15 19.85 21.78
C THR A 694 8.58 18.67 20.91
N LEU A 695 9.88 18.47 20.69
CA LEU A 695 10.42 17.42 19.81
C LEU A 695 11.06 16.30 20.62
N SER A 696 10.58 15.08 20.44
CA SER A 696 11.16 13.89 21.06
C SER A 696 12.35 13.35 20.23
N PRO A 697 13.28 12.58 20.82
CA PRO A 697 14.28 11.82 20.06
C PRO A 697 13.66 10.88 19.01
N GLU A 698 12.47 10.35 19.29
CA GLU A 698 11.72 9.50 18.36
C GLU A 698 11.27 10.29 17.13
N ASP A 699 10.80 11.54 17.29
CA ASP A 699 10.44 12.42 16.17
C ASP A 699 11.65 12.72 15.27
N LEU A 700 12.83 12.95 15.86
CA LEU A 700 14.07 13.21 15.14
C LEU A 700 14.47 12.02 14.26
N TRP A 701 14.47 10.80 14.82
CA TRP A 701 14.83 9.61 14.06
C TRP A 701 13.76 9.19 13.05
N ALA A 702 12.48 9.38 13.36
CA ALA A 702 11.39 9.19 12.40
C ALA A 702 11.53 10.15 11.20
N ALA A 703 11.93 11.40 11.44
CA ALA A 703 12.25 12.35 10.38
C ALA A 703 13.49 11.92 9.57
N VAL A 704 14.55 11.41 10.20
CA VAL A 704 15.71 10.84 9.49
C VAL A 704 15.28 9.70 8.55
N ASP A 705 14.44 8.78 9.03
CA ASP A 705 13.97 7.66 8.22
C ASP A 705 13.12 8.14 7.04
N LEU A 706 12.20 9.07 7.29
CA LEU A 706 11.38 9.71 6.25
C LEU A 706 12.23 10.41 5.18
N LEU A 707 13.30 11.09 5.57
CA LEU A 707 14.14 11.88 4.67
C LEU A 707 15.24 11.07 3.97
N THR A 708 15.56 9.87 4.46
CA THR A 708 16.64 9.03 3.91
C THR A 708 16.47 8.70 2.42
N PRO A 709 15.28 8.32 1.92
CA PRO A 709 15.07 8.10 0.49
C PRO A 709 15.35 9.36 -0.34
N LEU A 710 14.94 10.53 0.15
CA LEU A 710 15.20 11.81 -0.52
C LEU A 710 16.69 12.17 -0.52
N ALA A 711 17.37 11.97 0.61
CA ALA A 711 18.82 12.20 0.73
C ALA A 711 19.60 11.31 -0.24
N ARG A 712 19.24 10.03 -0.36
CA ARG A 712 19.84 9.09 -1.34
C ARG A 712 19.71 9.59 -2.79
N ARG A 713 18.55 10.12 -3.18
CA ARG A 713 18.33 10.66 -4.53
C ARG A 713 19.18 11.91 -4.78
N CYS A 714 19.30 12.76 -3.77
CA CYS A 714 20.02 14.03 -3.87
C CYS A 714 21.53 13.90 -3.61
N GLU A 715 22.03 12.73 -3.24
CA GLU A 715 23.42 12.49 -2.81
C GLU A 715 24.45 13.05 -3.81
N LYS A 716 24.22 12.85 -5.10
CA LYS A 716 25.09 13.36 -6.18
C LYS A 716 24.92 14.86 -6.45
N ALA A 717 23.76 15.43 -6.15
CA ALA A 717 23.42 16.82 -6.41
C ALA A 717 23.83 17.75 -5.25
N GLY A 718 23.99 17.20 -4.05
CA GLY A 718 24.49 17.90 -2.87
C GLY A 718 23.39 18.53 -2.01
N LEU A 719 23.84 19.24 -0.97
CA LEU A 719 22.97 19.74 0.11
C LEU A 719 21.95 20.77 -0.36
N GLU A 720 22.33 21.70 -1.21
CA GLU A 720 21.43 22.75 -1.71
C GLU A 720 20.27 22.17 -2.52
N THR A 721 20.53 21.15 -3.35
CA THR A 721 19.47 20.42 -4.05
C THR A 721 18.59 19.67 -3.06
N PHE A 722 19.16 18.98 -2.09
CA PHE A 722 18.39 18.28 -1.05
C PHE A 722 17.46 19.23 -0.26
N LEU A 723 17.96 20.37 0.20
CA LEU A 723 17.16 21.36 0.94
C LEU A 723 16.08 21.99 0.06
N THR A 724 16.39 22.24 -1.22
CA THR A 724 15.39 22.73 -2.19
C THR A 724 14.28 21.68 -2.38
N GLU A 725 14.67 20.41 -2.54
CA GLU A 725 13.74 19.30 -2.68
C GLU A 725 12.91 19.11 -1.41
N LEU A 726 13.51 19.25 -0.22
CA LEU A 726 12.81 19.18 1.04
C LEU A 726 11.75 20.28 1.17
N ALA A 727 12.10 21.52 0.81
CA ALA A 727 11.24 22.68 0.98
C ALA A 727 9.99 22.66 0.10
N THR A 728 10.06 22.00 -1.06
CA THR A 728 9.02 22.04 -2.10
C THR A 728 8.34 20.66 -2.34
N GLY A 729 8.64 19.64 -1.52
CA GLY A 729 8.12 18.26 -1.62
C GLY A 729 6.99 17.93 -0.65
N ALA A 730 6.15 16.93 -1.01
CA ALA A 730 5.12 16.37 -0.14
C ALA A 730 5.52 14.99 0.43
N GLU A 731 4.85 14.52 1.49
CA GLU A 731 5.13 13.19 2.08
C GLU A 731 5.03 12.03 1.10
N VAL A 732 4.07 12.09 0.17
CA VAL A 732 3.94 11.09 -0.91
C VAL A 732 5.20 10.96 -1.78
N ASP A 733 6.09 11.96 -1.81
CA ASP A 733 7.32 11.97 -2.62
C ASP A 733 8.53 11.35 -1.89
N ALA A 734 8.44 11.12 -0.57
CA ALA A 734 9.56 10.66 0.25
C ALA A 734 9.48 9.18 0.66
N LEU A 735 8.35 8.51 0.45
CA LEU A 735 8.12 7.14 0.92
C LEU A 735 8.75 6.07 0.04
N ASP A 736 9.20 4.96 0.65
CA ASP A 736 9.77 3.81 -0.05
C ASP A 736 8.68 2.99 -0.76
N PRO A 737 8.72 2.86 -2.10
CA PRO A 737 7.77 2.05 -2.86
C PRO A 737 7.94 0.53 -2.65
N ARG A 738 8.95 0.07 -1.91
CA ARG A 738 9.23 -1.36 -1.66
C ARG A 738 8.50 -1.93 -0.43
N ALA A 739 7.78 -1.10 0.34
CA ALA A 739 7.06 -1.57 1.52
C ALA A 739 5.86 -2.44 1.12
N GLU A 740 5.84 -3.71 1.52
CA GLU A 740 4.69 -4.61 1.32
C GLU A 740 3.56 -4.30 2.31
N ALA A 741 2.79 -3.26 2.04
CA ALA A 741 1.75 -2.75 2.94
C ALA A 741 0.51 -2.21 2.22
N VAL A 742 -0.63 -2.29 2.89
CA VAL A 742 -1.89 -1.68 2.43
C VAL A 742 -1.76 -0.16 2.47
N THR A 743 -2.08 0.50 1.36
CA THR A 743 -1.91 1.96 1.25
C THR A 743 -3.15 2.70 1.75
N LEU A 744 -3.01 3.58 2.74
CA LEU A 744 -4.11 4.40 3.28
C LEU A 744 -3.96 5.85 2.83
N LEU A 745 -5.00 6.41 2.20
CA LEU A 745 -4.97 7.74 1.58
C LEU A 745 -6.27 8.51 1.80
N THR A 746 -6.17 9.83 1.88
CA THR A 746 -7.35 10.65 1.60
C THR A 746 -7.72 10.56 0.12
N LEU A 747 -9.00 10.82 -0.22
CA LEU A 747 -9.46 10.89 -1.61
C LEU A 747 -8.63 11.87 -2.45
N HIS A 748 -8.22 13.01 -1.87
CA HIS A 748 -7.32 13.95 -2.53
C HIS A 748 -5.96 13.31 -2.79
N ALA A 749 -5.35 12.65 -1.78
CA ALA A 749 -4.08 11.90 -1.86
C ALA A 749 -4.06 10.77 -2.88
N ALA A 750 -5.23 10.27 -3.27
CA ALA A 750 -5.33 9.24 -4.29
C ALA A 750 -5.23 9.78 -5.73
N LYS A 751 -5.33 11.10 -5.95
CA LYS A 751 -5.27 11.67 -7.31
C LYS A 751 -3.96 11.31 -8.00
N GLY A 752 -4.05 10.93 -9.27
CA GLY A 752 -2.91 10.45 -10.06
C GLY A 752 -2.52 8.99 -9.81
N LEU A 753 -2.91 8.40 -8.68
CA LEU A 753 -2.61 7.00 -8.34
C LEU A 753 -3.64 6.03 -8.93
N GLU A 754 -3.32 4.74 -8.88
CA GLU A 754 -4.17 3.63 -9.27
C GLU A 754 -3.80 2.37 -8.51
N PHE A 755 -4.80 1.54 -8.19
CA PHE A 755 -4.63 0.31 -7.42
C PHE A 755 -5.52 -0.81 -7.98
N PRO A 756 -5.05 -2.06 -8.04
CA PRO A 756 -5.87 -3.22 -8.39
C PRO A 756 -7.16 -3.32 -7.56
N VAL A 757 -7.05 -3.07 -6.24
CA VAL A 757 -8.16 -3.11 -5.31
C VAL A 757 -8.27 -1.79 -4.54
N VAL A 758 -9.47 -1.24 -4.47
CA VAL A 758 -9.77 -0.03 -3.70
C VAL A 758 -10.96 -0.24 -2.77
N PHE A 759 -10.80 0.16 -1.52
CA PHE A 759 -11.88 0.38 -0.57
C PHE A 759 -12.15 1.88 -0.48
N LEU A 760 -13.38 2.31 -0.67
CA LEU A 760 -13.80 3.68 -0.44
C LEU A 760 -14.67 3.74 0.82
N ALA A 761 -14.02 4.11 1.94
CA ALA A 761 -14.59 4.06 3.27
C ALA A 761 -15.33 5.34 3.65
N GLY A 762 -16.44 5.20 4.38
CA GLY A 762 -17.27 6.31 4.82
C GLY A 762 -18.03 7.00 3.69
N CYS A 763 -18.63 6.23 2.77
CA CYS A 763 -19.56 6.71 1.75
C CYS A 763 -20.90 7.15 2.38
N GLU A 764 -20.85 8.18 3.22
CA GLU A 764 -21.92 8.62 4.12
C GLU A 764 -22.40 10.04 3.78
N ASN A 765 -23.70 10.28 3.86
CA ASN A 765 -24.27 11.61 3.71
C ASN A 765 -23.77 12.56 4.82
N GLY A 766 -23.15 13.68 4.42
CA GLY A 766 -22.51 14.63 5.32
C GLY A 766 -21.03 14.35 5.59
N LEU A 767 -20.51 13.18 5.21
CA LEU A 767 -19.07 12.91 5.14
C LEU A 767 -18.58 13.00 3.70
N LEU A 768 -19.30 12.38 2.77
CA LEU A 768 -19.10 12.48 1.32
C LEU A 768 -20.49 12.58 0.68
N PRO A 769 -21.03 13.78 0.39
CA PRO A 769 -20.35 15.07 0.43
C PRO A 769 -20.07 15.57 1.85
N LEU A 770 -18.88 16.14 2.06
CA LEU A 770 -18.51 16.75 3.33
C LEU A 770 -19.34 18.01 3.58
N ARG A 771 -20.08 18.03 4.70
CA ARG A 771 -20.80 19.21 5.17
C ARG A 771 -20.26 19.65 6.53
N LEU A 772 -19.63 20.81 6.57
CA LEU A 772 -19.14 21.40 7.82
C LEU A 772 -20.32 22.02 8.61
N PRO A 773 -20.34 21.89 9.95
CA PRO A 773 -21.35 22.53 10.78
C PRO A 773 -21.38 24.05 10.54
N GLY A 774 -22.56 24.61 10.24
CA GLY A 774 -22.73 26.03 9.96
C GLY A 774 -22.30 26.50 8.56
N ALA A 775 -21.88 25.61 7.66
CA ALA A 775 -21.56 26.00 6.28
C ALA A 775 -22.82 26.38 5.47
N ALA A 776 -23.94 25.70 5.71
CA ALA A 776 -25.21 25.95 5.01
C ALA A 776 -25.83 27.33 5.30
N THR A 777 -25.38 28.03 6.35
CA THR A 777 -25.81 29.40 6.67
C THR A 777 -24.85 30.47 6.16
N ARG A 778 -23.68 30.08 5.64
CA ARG A 778 -22.61 30.99 5.18
C ARG A 778 -22.46 31.04 3.67
N LEU A 779 -22.84 29.97 2.97
CA LEU A 779 -22.74 29.86 1.52
C LEU A 779 -24.06 30.22 0.84
N THR A 780 -23.97 30.87 -0.32
CA THR A 780 -25.09 31.05 -1.23
C THR A 780 -25.54 29.71 -1.83
N PRO A 781 -26.78 29.60 -2.35
CA PRO A 781 -27.24 28.36 -3.00
C PRO A 781 -26.32 27.88 -4.13
N ASP A 782 -25.76 28.81 -4.91
CA ASP A 782 -24.85 28.50 -6.02
C ASP A 782 -23.50 27.98 -5.51
N GLU A 783 -22.93 28.60 -4.46
CA GLU A 783 -21.69 28.12 -3.83
C GLU A 783 -21.88 26.74 -3.19
N GLN A 784 -23.05 26.48 -2.61
CA GLN A 784 -23.36 25.18 -2.04
C GLN A 784 -23.50 24.10 -3.12
N ALA A 785 -24.12 24.41 -4.25
CA ALA A 785 -24.18 23.53 -5.41
C ALA A 785 -22.78 23.27 -6.00
N ALA A 786 -21.93 24.29 -6.09
CA ALA A 786 -20.55 24.16 -6.54
C ALA A 786 -19.71 23.26 -5.61
N ALA A 787 -19.84 23.43 -4.30
CA ALA A 787 -19.17 22.59 -3.30
C ALA A 787 -19.64 21.13 -3.38
N GLU A 788 -20.94 20.89 -3.56
CA GLU A 788 -21.46 19.52 -3.74
C GLU A 788 -20.98 18.89 -5.06
N ALA A 789 -20.91 19.67 -6.14
CA ALA A 789 -20.35 19.24 -7.41
C ALA A 789 -18.87 18.87 -7.29
N GLU A 790 -18.09 19.59 -6.49
CA GLU A 790 -16.69 19.24 -6.21
C GLU A 790 -16.56 17.95 -5.39
N GLU A 791 -17.39 17.77 -4.36
CA GLU A 791 -17.41 16.51 -3.60
C GLU A 791 -17.83 15.32 -4.48
N ARG A 792 -18.69 15.54 -5.49
CA ARG A 792 -19.03 14.53 -6.49
C ARG A 792 -17.85 14.21 -7.41
N ARG A 793 -17.08 15.23 -7.84
CA ARG A 793 -15.80 15.02 -8.56
C ARG A 793 -14.81 14.23 -7.71
N LEU A 794 -14.76 14.49 -6.40
CA LEU A 794 -13.92 13.75 -5.47
C LEU A 794 -14.33 12.27 -5.34
N PHE A 795 -15.64 11.99 -5.29
CA PHE A 795 -16.17 10.63 -5.35
C PHE A 795 -15.84 9.93 -6.68
N PHE A 796 -15.98 10.63 -7.80
CA PHE A 796 -15.58 10.15 -9.13
C PHE A 796 -14.08 9.82 -9.21
N VAL A 797 -13.21 10.67 -8.64
CA VAL A 797 -11.78 10.39 -8.53
C VAL A 797 -11.55 9.11 -7.75
N GLY A 798 -12.20 8.93 -6.60
CA GLY A 798 -12.11 7.73 -5.75
C GLY A 798 -12.47 6.44 -6.48
N ILE A 799 -13.63 6.40 -7.16
CA ILE A 799 -14.06 5.24 -7.97
C ILE A 799 -13.02 4.90 -9.04
N THR A 800 -12.49 5.91 -9.73
CA THR A 800 -11.59 5.73 -10.88
C THR A 800 -10.13 5.47 -10.50
N ARG A 801 -9.84 5.29 -9.20
CA ARG A 801 -8.54 4.77 -8.74
C ARG A 801 -8.50 3.24 -8.83
N ALA A 802 -9.65 2.59 -8.79
CA ALA A 802 -9.76 1.14 -8.83
C ALA A 802 -9.55 0.61 -10.26
N GLN A 803 -8.68 -0.41 -10.40
CA GLN A 803 -8.51 -1.10 -11.68
C GLN A 803 -9.45 -2.31 -11.79
N ARG A 804 -9.50 -3.18 -10.78
CA ARG A 804 -10.18 -4.49 -10.87
C ARG A 804 -11.33 -4.64 -9.89
N ARG A 805 -11.12 -4.32 -8.61
CA ARG A 805 -12.14 -4.43 -7.55
C ARG A 805 -12.32 -3.12 -6.81
N LEU A 806 -13.59 -2.77 -6.57
CA LEU A 806 -13.99 -1.59 -5.82
C LEU A 806 -15.00 -2.02 -4.75
N TYR A 807 -14.75 -1.58 -3.51
CA TYR A 807 -15.65 -1.77 -2.38
C TYR A 807 -16.10 -0.41 -1.86
N LEU A 808 -17.41 -0.19 -1.79
CA LEU A 808 -18.03 1.02 -1.27
C LEU A 808 -18.67 0.70 0.09
N THR A 809 -18.16 1.31 1.15
CA THR A 809 -18.62 1.02 2.52
C THR A 809 -19.19 2.27 3.18
N HIS A 810 -20.17 2.09 4.07
CA HIS A 810 -20.67 3.16 4.93
C HIS A 810 -20.99 2.60 6.32
N ALA A 811 -20.91 3.45 7.35
CA ALA A 811 -21.35 3.13 8.69
C ALA A 811 -22.65 3.87 9.03
N ALA A 812 -23.61 3.17 9.65
CA ALA A 812 -24.87 3.75 10.11
C ALA A 812 -24.65 4.72 11.29
N LYS A 813 -23.56 4.56 12.04
CA LYS A 813 -23.17 5.42 13.18
C LYS A 813 -21.67 5.74 13.15
N ARG A 814 -21.32 7.01 13.34
CA ARG A 814 -19.92 7.47 13.40
C ARG A 814 -19.74 8.63 14.38
N PHE A 815 -18.65 8.61 15.14
CA PHE A 815 -18.23 9.73 15.99
C PHE A 815 -17.67 10.88 15.15
N ARG A 816 -18.33 12.03 15.18
CA ARG A 816 -17.93 13.25 14.44
C ARG A 816 -18.26 14.51 15.20
N TYR A 817 -17.36 15.49 15.18
CA TYR A 817 -17.52 16.78 15.86
C TYR A 817 -17.84 16.62 17.36
N GLY A 818 -17.18 15.67 18.03
CA GLY A 818 -17.32 15.44 19.47
C GLY A 818 -18.54 14.62 19.91
N ALA A 819 -19.35 14.09 19.00
CA ALA A 819 -20.50 13.25 19.33
C ALA A 819 -20.72 12.12 18.30
N GLU A 820 -21.36 11.03 18.73
CA GLU A 820 -21.86 9.99 17.80
C GLU A 820 -23.06 10.51 17.02
N ARG A 821 -23.08 10.27 15.70
CA ARG A 821 -24.14 10.68 14.79
C ARG A 821 -24.58 9.53 13.92
N GLU A 822 -25.88 9.44 13.66
CA GLU A 822 -26.43 8.57 12.63
C GLU A 822 -26.09 9.12 11.25
N ALA A 823 -25.77 8.21 10.33
CA ALA A 823 -25.41 8.51 8.97
C ALA A 823 -26.18 7.60 8.01
N SER A 824 -26.73 8.21 6.95
CA SER A 824 -27.27 7.48 5.80
C SER A 824 -26.16 7.27 4.75
N PRO A 825 -26.34 6.35 3.80
CA PRO A 825 -25.47 6.27 2.63
C PRO A 825 -25.36 7.62 1.90
N THR A 826 -24.25 7.84 1.20
CA THR A 826 -24.06 9.00 0.34
C THR A 826 -25.13 9.05 -0.77
N PRO A 827 -25.72 10.23 -1.05
CA PRO A 827 -26.68 10.40 -2.15
C PRO A 827 -26.05 10.16 -3.53
N PHE A 828 -24.71 10.13 -3.63
CA PHE A 828 -24.04 9.85 -4.89
C PHE A 828 -24.26 8.41 -5.38
N LEU A 829 -24.55 7.48 -4.47
CA LEU A 829 -24.89 6.09 -4.82
C LEU A 829 -26.23 5.96 -5.53
N ASP A 830 -27.17 6.89 -5.34
CA ASP A 830 -28.51 6.82 -5.91
C ASP A 830 -28.51 6.98 -7.44
N THR A 831 -27.42 7.53 -7.99
CA THR A 831 -27.22 7.68 -9.43
C THR A 831 -26.60 6.45 -10.09
N ILE A 832 -26.09 5.51 -9.30
CA ILE A 832 -25.45 4.29 -9.79
C ILE A 832 -26.49 3.18 -9.92
N ASP A 833 -26.53 2.52 -11.07
CA ASP A 833 -27.41 1.38 -11.33
C ASP A 833 -27.14 0.26 -10.32
N ALA A 834 -28.20 -0.22 -9.67
CA ALA A 834 -28.14 -1.33 -8.74
C ALA A 834 -27.63 -2.63 -9.38
N GLY A 835 -27.75 -2.79 -10.71
CA GLY A 835 -27.16 -3.91 -11.45
C GLY A 835 -25.62 -3.93 -11.47
N LEU A 836 -24.98 -2.82 -11.14
CA LEU A 836 -23.51 -2.71 -11.02
C LEU A 836 -23.00 -3.01 -9.60
N LEU A 837 -23.91 -3.16 -8.64
CA LEU A 837 -23.61 -3.28 -7.21
C LEU A 837 -23.94 -4.69 -6.69
N GLU A 838 -23.04 -5.25 -5.89
CA GLU A 838 -23.24 -6.49 -5.14
C GLU A 838 -23.26 -6.18 -3.64
N TRP A 839 -24.32 -6.60 -2.94
CA TRP A 839 -24.40 -6.43 -1.48
C TRP A 839 -23.59 -7.51 -0.76
N LEU A 840 -22.68 -7.09 0.11
CA LEU A 840 -21.84 -7.96 0.92
C LEU A 840 -22.34 -7.94 2.38
N GLY A 841 -22.46 -9.11 3.00
CA GLY A 841 -22.94 -9.28 4.40
C GLY A 841 -24.42 -9.65 4.55
N ASP A 842 -24.82 -10.01 5.77
CA ASP A 842 -26.17 -10.50 6.11
C ASP A 842 -27.23 -9.39 6.19
N THR A 843 -26.82 -8.13 6.17
CA THR A 843 -27.66 -6.93 6.31
C THR A 843 -28.14 -6.39 4.95
N ALA A 844 -28.53 -7.27 4.03
CA ALA A 844 -29.16 -6.85 2.79
C ALA A 844 -30.48 -6.11 3.11
N PRO A 845 -30.73 -4.89 2.58
CA PRO A 845 -32.01 -4.24 2.75
C PRO A 845 -33.10 -5.12 2.13
N VAL A 846 -34.09 -5.51 2.94
CA VAL A 846 -35.23 -6.31 2.49
C VAL A 846 -35.91 -5.53 1.35
N ARG A 847 -35.83 -6.05 0.11
CA ARG A 847 -36.55 -5.50 -1.05
C ARG A 847 -38.02 -5.32 -0.64
N ARG A 848 -38.51 -4.08 -0.61
CA ARG A 848 -39.96 -3.84 -0.52
C ARG A 848 -40.58 -4.53 -1.73
N ARG A 849 -41.41 -5.54 -1.48
CA ARG A 849 -42.26 -6.13 -2.52
C ARG A 849 -43.04 -5.00 -3.17
N ASP A 850 -43.01 -4.94 -4.49
CA ASP A 850 -43.87 -4.05 -5.26
C ASP A 850 -45.30 -4.19 -4.73
N GLN A 851 -45.82 -3.12 -4.15
CA GLN A 851 -47.24 -3.05 -3.84
C GLN A 851 -47.96 -3.06 -5.17
N GLN A 852 -48.50 -4.22 -5.52
CA GLN A 852 -49.52 -4.36 -6.53
C GLN A 852 -50.65 -3.38 -6.19
N LEU A 853 -50.67 -2.22 -6.86
CA LEU A 853 -51.80 -1.32 -6.86
C LEU A 853 -52.97 -2.11 -7.44
N ARG A 854 -53.85 -2.60 -6.56
CA ARG A 854 -55.18 -3.07 -6.96
C ARG A 854 -55.97 -1.81 -7.33
N LEU A 855 -56.11 -1.58 -8.62
CA LEU A 855 -57.13 -0.66 -9.15
C LEU A 855 -58.49 -1.18 -8.70
N LEU A 856 -59.22 -0.37 -7.94
CA LEU A 856 -60.67 -0.41 -7.81
C LEU A 856 -61.29 0.28 -9.02
#